data_AF-A0A369GMC8-F1
#
_entry.id   AF-A0A369GMC8-F1
#
_cell.length_a   1.000
_cell.length_b   1.000
_cell.length_c   1.000
_cell.angle_alpha   90.00
_cell.angle_beta   90.00
_cell.angle_gamma   90.00
#
_symmetry.space_group_name_H-M   'P 1'
#
loop_
_entity.id
_entity.type
_entity.pdbx_description
1 polymer ?
#
loop_
_entity_poly.entity_id
_entity_poly.type
_entity_poly.pdbx_seq_one_letter_code
_entity_poly.pdbx_strand_id
1 'polypeptide(L)'
;MKPLNVVMIGTGEYTTGFVGGAASASDKKVGVVGLTMFDLRRRGKVGRLGMVGVDGSKFPAIRSHLDRNISRVYNNLDTSFDSFPSDTERDADAYKKAIDKLKPGDAITIFTPDPTHLPIALYAVDRGVHVLVTKPAVQRLAEHQELLRRARKNKVFVFVEHHKRFDPVYADARARARTLGDFSYFYAYMAQPRYQLDTFRAWAGSQSDISYYLNSHHVDVCDSMVRPMGYRPVLVSASSAAGVATGTKGCVPGTEDVISLSVTWARRSNTDEQETVKNQQQNRAVGIFTASWTAPERAGVHTSQYFHYLASRGEIRVDQSRRGYDVVDDEGAAQTTWPNPFYMRYAPGDDGHFAGQTGYGYLSLERFVDACRSVNAGAVRPDELDSRLELPTLANTVATTAVLEAGRRSLDERREVAICVDAEGEWTLHGPTIRNRLASIALDATFVSHATSLLARPVVANERCGSWYVRPGETRRLSAYFKSTDGHERAWKFSLRRLNLHLVSVAEGNDGFVIVDSTRRGKRMPDALSTTIPIWCSVINQVLLPQNPLSETVFLPPHLPATIQSQIRSLVPTFVDSLLSLGLDLGSAVLSKPLRPFWIGNGSVLPVDEVEKRGAPIFELYRPVICCTASRYLAGEDDEKDYVQGAADDAENWALGLTPSIFWPNVNDLLAANEEDLPPLIKRLVSETELKSEKSRHQQQQQQQQPLRRLTPRLSVGALPLPPSPASRDTCYVALIPKPTPRDAWLKSPARIEVGLGRHKTGSRNLRLALPDVCAFVTGFLTASADGQVVVVCESGSDLSVGTALALSCRVFSDESESRPLTKPVVKARLAAIMTAFPEANPSRQTLQSVNSFLLDWRRDEPGRQTRVEVDQD
;
A
#
# COMPACT_ATOMS: atom_id res chain seq x y z
N MET A 1 6.00 52.59 -8.93
CA MET A 1 6.60 51.73 -7.87
C MET A 1 8.09 51.55 -8.14
N LYS A 2 8.95 51.53 -7.11
CA LYS A 2 10.41 51.37 -7.28
C LYS A 2 10.73 50.02 -7.98
N PRO A 3 11.84 49.93 -8.74
CA PRO A 3 12.32 48.65 -9.25
C PRO A 3 12.71 47.70 -8.12
N LEU A 4 12.48 46.40 -8.30
CA LEU A 4 12.81 45.34 -7.35
C LEU A 4 14.21 44.78 -7.63
N ASN A 5 15.11 44.67 -6.64
CA ASN A 5 16.35 43.91 -6.83
C ASN A 5 16.06 42.42 -6.65
N VAL A 6 16.63 41.58 -7.51
CA VAL A 6 16.35 40.14 -7.54
C VAL A 6 17.64 39.34 -7.62
N VAL A 7 17.80 38.34 -6.75
CA VAL A 7 18.86 37.33 -6.86
C VAL A 7 18.25 35.99 -7.28
N MET A 8 18.73 35.44 -8.39
CA MET A 8 18.29 34.15 -8.93
C MET A 8 19.15 33.02 -8.37
N ILE A 9 18.58 32.21 -7.48
CA ILE A 9 19.23 31.04 -6.87
C ILE A 9 19.00 29.82 -7.76
N GLY A 10 20.09 29.29 -8.33
CA GLY A 10 20.09 28.21 -9.31
C GLY A 10 20.43 28.70 -10.72
N THR A 11 21.49 28.15 -11.32
CA THR A 11 21.99 28.55 -12.66
C THR A 11 21.69 27.52 -13.76
N GLY A 12 20.79 26.57 -13.50
CA GLY A 12 20.50 25.47 -14.41
C GLY A 12 19.60 25.85 -15.60
N GLU A 13 19.08 24.83 -16.27
CA GLU A 13 18.24 24.92 -17.47
C GLU A 13 17.15 25.99 -17.38
N TYR A 14 16.37 25.98 -16.30
CA TYR A 14 15.21 26.85 -16.18
C TYR A 14 15.60 28.33 -16.05
N THR A 15 16.73 28.63 -15.42
CA THR A 15 17.20 30.00 -15.21
C THR A 15 17.95 30.52 -16.43
N THR A 16 18.92 29.75 -16.94
CA THR A 16 19.90 30.23 -17.92
C THR A 16 19.82 29.54 -19.28
N GLY A 17 19.07 28.43 -19.39
CA GLY A 17 19.08 27.56 -20.57
C GLY A 17 20.38 26.79 -20.75
N PHE A 18 21.25 26.75 -19.74
CA PHE A 18 22.59 26.16 -19.82
C PHE A 18 22.75 24.96 -18.86
N VAL A 19 23.17 23.82 -19.40
CA VAL A 19 23.34 22.56 -18.64
C VAL A 19 24.58 21.82 -19.15
N GLY A 20 25.39 21.26 -18.24
CA GLY A 20 26.49 20.37 -18.62
C GLY A 20 27.58 21.00 -19.51
N GLY A 21 27.70 22.33 -19.55
CA GLY A 21 28.66 23.03 -20.41
C GLY A 21 28.13 23.43 -21.79
N ALA A 22 26.85 23.18 -22.08
CA ALA A 22 26.23 23.51 -23.35
C ALA A 22 24.80 24.08 -23.16
N ALA A 23 24.19 24.51 -24.27
CA ALA A 23 22.77 24.88 -24.28
C ALA A 23 21.90 23.64 -23.99
N SER A 24 20.80 23.83 -23.27
CA SER A 24 19.84 22.75 -23.02
C SER A 24 19.19 22.27 -24.32
N ALA A 25 18.96 20.95 -24.40
CA ALA A 25 18.24 20.29 -25.49
C ALA A 25 16.70 20.37 -25.35
N SER A 26 16.18 21.02 -24.30
CA SER A 26 14.74 21.18 -24.10
C SER A 26 14.18 22.43 -24.78
N ASP A 27 12.87 22.67 -24.60
CA ASP A 27 12.16 23.88 -25.01
C ASP A 27 12.57 25.14 -24.21
N LYS A 28 13.52 25.02 -23.27
CA LYS A 28 14.04 26.10 -22.40
C LYS A 28 15.48 26.47 -22.71
N LYS A 29 15.97 26.20 -23.93
CA LYS A 29 17.37 26.45 -24.37
C LYS A 29 17.93 27.86 -24.12
N VAL A 30 17.07 28.87 -23.98
CA VAL A 30 17.45 30.28 -23.71
C VAL A 30 17.34 30.65 -22.22
N GLY A 31 16.67 29.83 -21.41
CA GLY A 31 16.31 30.14 -20.03
C GLY A 31 15.03 30.97 -19.94
N VAL A 32 14.24 30.73 -18.88
CA VAL A 32 12.96 31.42 -18.63
C VAL A 32 13.14 32.52 -17.61
N VAL A 33 13.79 32.22 -16.48
CA VAL A 33 13.93 33.18 -15.37
C VAL A 33 14.85 34.33 -15.76
N GLY A 34 16.05 34.04 -16.25
CA GLY A 34 17.02 35.06 -16.65
C GLY A 34 16.45 35.99 -17.71
N LEU A 35 15.95 35.43 -18.81
CA LEU A 35 15.32 36.19 -19.90
C LEU A 35 14.20 37.12 -19.41
N THR A 36 13.31 36.60 -18.56
CA THR A 36 12.21 37.39 -18.00
C THR A 36 12.73 38.51 -17.11
N MET A 37 13.69 38.24 -16.22
CA MET A 37 14.25 39.24 -15.33
C MET A 37 15.01 40.35 -16.08
N PHE A 38 15.73 40.01 -17.15
CA PHE A 38 16.39 40.99 -18.02
C PHE A 38 15.39 41.91 -18.73
N ASP A 39 14.32 41.35 -19.31
CA ASP A 39 13.27 42.16 -19.93
C ASP A 39 12.50 43.00 -18.89
N LEU A 40 12.22 42.46 -17.71
CA LEU A 40 11.59 43.23 -16.63
C LEU A 40 12.50 44.37 -16.13
N ARG A 41 13.82 44.21 -16.18
CA ARG A 41 14.79 45.29 -15.91
C ARG A 41 14.71 46.37 -16.98
N ARG A 42 14.71 46.00 -18.26
CA ARG A 42 14.51 46.93 -19.38
C ARG A 42 13.19 47.71 -19.24
N ARG A 43 12.12 47.05 -18.76
CA ARG A 43 10.80 47.65 -18.50
C ARG A 43 10.71 48.44 -17.17
N GLY A 44 11.82 48.61 -16.45
CA GLY A 44 11.88 49.38 -15.20
C GLY A 44 11.16 48.75 -14.01
N LYS A 45 10.82 47.45 -14.08
CA LYS A 45 10.20 46.70 -12.98
C LYS A 45 11.26 46.10 -12.05
N VAL A 46 12.41 45.72 -12.60
CA VAL A 46 13.52 45.10 -11.88
C VAL A 46 14.76 46.02 -11.92
N GLY A 47 15.50 46.04 -10.82
CA GLY A 47 16.72 46.83 -10.63
C GLY A 47 17.97 45.98 -10.80
N ARG A 48 18.73 45.79 -9.71
CA ARG A 48 19.93 44.95 -9.71
C ARG A 48 19.59 43.47 -9.79
N LEU A 49 20.43 42.72 -10.49
CA LEU A 49 20.30 41.27 -10.68
C LEU A 49 21.54 40.55 -10.18
N GLY A 50 21.33 39.45 -9.46
CA GLY A 50 22.38 38.49 -9.11
C GLY A 50 22.02 37.08 -9.54
N MET A 51 23.02 36.22 -9.72
CA MET A 51 22.85 34.78 -9.95
C MET A 51 23.71 33.97 -8.99
N VAL A 52 23.14 32.90 -8.45
CA VAL A 52 23.83 32.00 -7.52
C VAL A 52 23.88 30.59 -8.05
N GLY A 53 25.08 30.02 -8.14
CA GLY A 53 25.33 28.60 -8.36
C GLY A 53 26.27 28.05 -7.30
N VAL A 54 26.51 26.73 -7.30
CA VAL A 54 27.51 26.11 -6.39
C VAL A 54 28.93 26.14 -6.96
N ASP A 55 29.07 26.43 -8.25
CA ASP A 55 30.31 26.37 -9.01
C ASP A 55 30.43 27.59 -9.92
N GLY A 56 31.21 28.57 -9.48
CA GLY A 56 31.36 29.85 -10.17
C GLY A 56 32.10 29.75 -11.49
N SER A 57 32.88 28.69 -11.72
CA SER A 57 33.60 28.47 -12.98
C SER A 57 32.71 28.33 -14.20
N LYS A 58 31.40 28.18 -14.01
CA LYS A 58 30.38 28.12 -15.07
C LYS A 58 29.96 29.50 -15.57
N PHE A 59 30.11 30.55 -14.77
CA PHE A 59 29.60 31.89 -15.12
C PHE A 59 30.20 32.47 -16.42
N PRO A 60 31.50 32.32 -16.74
CA PRO A 60 32.03 32.79 -18.02
C PRO A 60 31.32 32.19 -19.24
N ALA A 61 31.03 30.89 -19.20
CA ALA A 61 30.31 30.20 -20.27
C ALA A 61 28.83 30.61 -20.31
N ILE A 62 28.19 30.77 -19.13
CA ILE A 62 26.81 31.27 -19.03
C ILE A 62 26.71 32.68 -19.62
N ARG A 63 27.62 33.61 -19.29
CA ARG A 63 27.61 34.96 -19.86
C ARG A 63 27.75 34.94 -21.38
N SER A 64 28.65 34.11 -21.90
CA SER A 64 28.79 33.90 -23.36
C SER A 64 27.52 33.34 -24.01
N HIS A 65 26.81 32.44 -23.32
CA HIS A 65 25.53 31.88 -23.78
C HIS A 65 24.41 32.92 -23.79
N LEU A 66 24.29 33.71 -22.73
CA LEU A 66 23.28 34.78 -22.61
C LEU A 66 23.56 35.93 -23.59
N ASP A 67 24.82 36.29 -23.80
CA ASP A 67 25.18 37.30 -24.81
C ASP A 67 24.69 36.90 -26.20
N ARG A 68 25.02 35.68 -26.61
CA ARG A 68 24.68 35.15 -27.94
C ARG A 68 23.18 34.99 -28.16
N ASN A 69 22.46 34.43 -27.18
CA ASN A 69 21.07 34.01 -27.35
C ASN A 69 20.04 35.00 -26.82
N ILE A 70 20.46 35.99 -26.02
CA ILE A 70 19.56 37.00 -25.44
C ILE A 70 20.01 38.40 -25.83
N SER A 71 21.21 38.82 -25.44
CA SER A 71 21.67 40.21 -25.65
C SER A 71 21.61 40.58 -27.14
N ARG A 72 22.31 39.81 -27.99
CA ARG A 72 22.38 40.06 -29.43
C ARG A 72 21.06 39.83 -30.17
N VAL A 73 20.15 39.04 -29.60
CA VAL A 73 18.87 38.68 -30.22
C VAL A 73 17.81 39.75 -29.95
N TYR A 74 17.85 40.40 -28.78
CA TYR A 74 16.80 41.32 -28.32
C TYR A 74 17.28 42.76 -28.16
N ASN A 75 17.86 43.35 -29.22
CA ASN A 75 18.38 44.73 -29.25
C ASN A 75 19.40 45.07 -28.15
N ASN A 76 20.46 44.27 -28.02
CA ASN A 76 21.48 44.44 -26.98
C ASN A 76 20.87 44.48 -25.56
N LEU A 77 19.90 43.60 -25.30
CA LEU A 77 19.25 43.49 -24.00
C LEU A 77 20.31 43.30 -22.93
N ASP A 78 20.32 44.18 -21.92
CA ASP A 78 21.26 44.09 -20.82
C ASP A 78 21.07 42.75 -20.07
N THR A 79 22.05 41.87 -20.17
CA THR A 79 22.12 40.56 -19.48
C THR A 79 23.11 40.55 -18.31
N SER A 80 23.60 41.72 -17.87
CA SER A 80 24.53 41.82 -16.75
C SER A 80 23.92 41.34 -15.42
N PHE A 81 24.73 40.68 -14.59
CA PHE A 81 24.36 40.24 -13.24
C PHE A 81 25.61 40.06 -12.36
N ASP A 82 25.43 40.17 -11.04
CA ASP A 82 26.44 39.81 -10.04
C ASP A 82 26.48 38.28 -9.84
N SER A 83 27.65 37.65 -9.95
CA SER A 83 27.82 36.20 -9.76
C SER A 83 28.20 35.83 -8.33
N PHE A 84 27.60 34.74 -7.83
CA PHE A 84 27.95 34.12 -6.56
C PHE A 84 28.03 32.59 -6.70
N PRO A 85 29.12 31.93 -6.27
CA PRO A 85 30.37 32.53 -5.81
C PRO A 85 31.12 33.21 -6.97
N SER A 86 32.33 33.70 -6.70
CA SER A 86 33.18 34.27 -7.75
C SER A 86 33.51 33.24 -8.83
N ASP A 87 33.88 33.70 -10.03
CA ASP A 87 34.09 32.87 -11.23
C ASP A 87 35.14 31.75 -11.09
N THR A 88 35.89 31.70 -10.00
CA THR A 88 36.95 30.71 -9.73
C THR A 88 36.69 29.87 -8.48
N GLU A 89 35.55 30.05 -7.83
CA GLU A 89 35.24 29.47 -6.52
C GLU A 89 34.10 28.46 -6.61
N ARG A 90 34.14 27.47 -5.72
CA ARG A 90 33.04 26.54 -5.45
C ARG A 90 32.59 26.70 -4.01
N ASP A 91 31.32 27.02 -3.83
CA ASP A 91 30.74 27.28 -2.52
C ASP A 91 29.24 26.97 -2.56
N ALA A 92 28.84 25.90 -1.88
CA ALA A 92 27.44 25.48 -1.80
C ALA A 92 26.57 26.47 -1.00
N ASP A 93 27.19 27.28 -0.15
CA ASP A 93 26.55 28.29 0.70
C ASP A 93 26.64 29.70 0.11
N ALA A 94 27.08 29.86 -1.13
CA ALA A 94 27.19 31.16 -1.79
C ALA A 94 25.87 31.96 -1.82
N TYR A 95 24.72 31.28 -1.71
CA TYR A 95 23.41 31.93 -1.59
C TYR A 95 23.31 32.80 -0.35
N LYS A 96 23.99 32.45 0.74
CA LYS A 96 24.04 33.26 1.98
C LYS A 96 24.69 34.61 1.71
N LYS A 97 25.90 34.60 1.12
CA LYS A 97 26.64 35.81 0.71
C LYS A 97 25.81 36.69 -0.24
N ALA A 98 25.06 36.08 -1.16
CA ALA A 98 24.22 36.81 -2.09
C ALA A 98 23.00 37.45 -1.40
N ILE A 99 22.31 36.71 -0.54
CA ILE A 99 21.15 37.20 0.22
C ILE A 99 21.56 38.26 1.24
N ASP A 100 22.72 38.14 1.89
CA ASP A 100 23.22 39.13 2.86
C ASP A 100 23.53 40.50 2.21
N LYS A 101 23.63 40.57 0.87
CA LYS A 101 23.74 41.83 0.12
C LYS A 101 22.39 42.45 -0.24
N LEU A 102 21.28 41.73 -0.08
CA LEU A 102 19.94 42.24 -0.31
C LEU A 102 19.44 43.03 0.90
N LYS A 103 18.45 43.89 0.65
CA LYS A 103 17.76 44.68 1.68
C LYS A 103 16.37 44.07 1.94
N PRO A 104 15.77 44.28 3.12
CA PRO A 104 14.36 43.94 3.32
C PRO A 104 13.48 44.55 2.20
N GLY A 105 12.59 43.73 1.64
CA GLY A 105 11.76 44.06 0.48
C GLY A 105 12.37 43.73 -0.89
N ASP A 106 13.67 43.44 -0.99
CA ASP A 106 14.22 42.80 -2.20
C ASP A 106 13.71 41.35 -2.32
N ALA A 107 14.05 40.66 -3.40
CA ALA A 107 13.55 39.31 -3.66
C ALA A 107 14.61 38.30 -4.09
N ILE A 108 14.31 37.03 -3.89
CA ILE A 108 15.01 35.91 -4.52
C ILE A 108 14.06 35.01 -5.31
N THR A 109 14.61 34.28 -6.28
CA THR A 109 13.94 33.14 -6.91
C THR A 109 14.73 31.86 -6.64
N ILE A 110 14.07 30.74 -6.33
CA ILE A 110 14.72 29.46 -6.01
C ILE A 110 14.34 28.43 -7.09
N PHE A 111 15.33 28.02 -7.88
CA PHE A 111 15.25 26.96 -8.89
C PHE A 111 16.41 25.97 -8.69
N THR A 112 16.43 25.35 -7.51
CA THR A 112 17.44 24.38 -7.06
C THR A 112 16.77 23.01 -6.82
N PRO A 113 17.50 21.94 -6.46
CA PRO A 113 16.86 20.67 -6.09
C PRO A 113 15.97 20.79 -4.85
N ASP A 114 14.83 20.08 -4.84
CA ASP A 114 13.77 20.19 -3.81
C ASP A 114 14.25 20.23 -2.34
N PRO A 115 15.21 19.38 -1.89
CA PRO A 115 15.65 19.39 -0.49
C PRO A 115 16.33 20.70 -0.05
N THR A 116 16.75 21.53 -1.01
CA THR A 116 17.42 22.80 -0.73
C THR A 116 16.46 23.98 -0.62
N HIS A 117 15.18 23.82 -1.00
CA HIS A 117 14.23 24.93 -1.01
C HIS A 117 14.02 25.56 0.36
N LEU A 118 13.70 24.75 1.37
CA LEU A 118 13.41 25.23 2.72
C LEU A 118 14.57 26.01 3.35
N PRO A 119 15.82 25.50 3.44
CA PRO A 119 16.90 26.25 4.09
C PRO A 119 17.20 27.57 3.37
N ILE A 120 17.15 27.62 2.04
CA ILE A 120 17.37 28.85 1.27
C ILE A 120 16.21 29.84 1.51
N ALA A 121 14.96 29.37 1.43
CA ALA A 121 13.78 30.19 1.63
C ALA A 121 13.73 30.79 3.04
N LEU A 122 13.98 29.99 4.08
CA LEU A 122 14.02 30.47 5.46
C LEU A 122 15.12 31.52 5.66
N TYR A 123 16.32 31.29 5.10
CA TYR A 123 17.42 32.24 5.20
C TYR A 123 17.07 33.63 4.64
N ALA A 124 16.35 33.68 3.52
CA ALA A 124 15.83 34.91 2.91
C ALA A 124 14.67 35.53 3.71
N VAL A 125 13.69 34.71 4.08
CA VAL A 125 12.50 35.14 4.84
C VAL A 125 12.89 35.81 6.15
N ASP A 126 13.85 35.26 6.88
CA ASP A 126 14.34 35.81 8.15
C ASP A 126 15.06 37.17 8.00
N ARG A 127 15.44 37.54 6.78
CA ARG A 127 16.06 38.83 6.44
C ARG A 127 15.06 39.82 5.82
N GLY A 128 13.78 39.49 5.81
CA GLY A 128 12.75 40.33 5.22
C GLY A 128 12.78 40.33 3.68
N VAL A 129 13.38 39.32 3.05
CA VAL A 129 13.49 39.19 1.59
C VAL A 129 12.34 38.34 1.06
N HIS A 130 11.67 38.80 0.00
CA HIS A 130 10.60 38.08 -0.67
C HIS A 130 11.13 36.85 -1.42
N VAL A 131 10.32 35.80 -1.53
CA VAL A 131 10.77 34.53 -2.11
C VAL A 131 9.79 34.08 -3.19
N LEU A 132 10.31 33.77 -4.37
CA LEU A 132 9.68 32.86 -5.31
C LEU A 132 10.38 31.51 -5.21
N VAL A 133 9.64 30.43 -4.99
CA VAL A 133 10.19 29.07 -4.91
C VAL A 133 9.56 28.19 -5.98
N THR A 134 10.37 27.45 -6.73
CA THR A 134 9.86 26.49 -7.71
C THR A 134 9.03 25.40 -7.03
N LYS A 135 8.05 24.84 -7.76
CA LYS A 135 7.28 23.70 -7.28
C LYS A 135 8.13 22.42 -7.19
N PRO A 136 7.87 21.55 -6.19
CA PRO A 136 7.03 21.81 -5.02
C PRO A 136 7.72 22.83 -4.08
N ALA A 137 6.94 23.65 -3.37
CA ALA A 137 7.52 24.64 -2.45
C ALA A 137 8.47 23.99 -1.43
N VAL A 138 8.01 22.89 -0.83
CA VAL A 138 8.75 21.94 0.01
C VAL A 138 8.07 20.58 -0.07
N GLN A 139 8.74 19.52 0.40
CA GLN A 139 8.22 18.16 0.33
C GLN A 139 7.36 17.78 1.55
N ARG A 140 7.61 18.35 2.72
CA ARG A 140 6.85 18.04 3.94
C ARG A 140 5.88 19.15 4.32
N LEU A 141 4.68 18.77 4.75
CA LEU A 141 3.61 19.64 5.21
C LEU A 141 4.04 20.47 6.41
N ALA A 142 4.75 19.86 7.37
CA ALA A 142 5.29 20.56 8.54
C ALA A 142 6.30 21.66 8.13
N GLU A 143 7.14 21.41 7.12
CA GLU A 143 8.07 22.40 6.58
C GLU A 143 7.33 23.54 5.88
N HIS A 144 6.22 23.23 5.20
CA HIS A 144 5.40 24.22 4.51
C HIS A 144 4.75 25.17 5.52
N GLN A 145 4.18 24.62 6.60
CA GLN A 145 3.60 25.38 7.70
C GLN A 145 4.66 26.19 8.47
N GLU A 146 5.86 25.66 8.70
CA GLU A 146 6.97 26.44 9.29
C GLU A 146 7.34 27.63 8.40
N LEU A 147 7.54 27.40 7.10
CA LEU A 147 7.86 28.47 6.16
C LEU A 147 6.76 29.53 6.13
N LEU A 148 5.49 29.12 6.18
CA LEU A 148 4.34 30.03 6.24
C LEU A 148 4.31 30.86 7.53
N ARG A 149 4.53 30.23 8.69
CA ARG A 149 4.62 30.93 9.99
C ARG A 149 5.74 31.96 9.97
N ARG A 150 6.91 31.62 9.42
CA ARG A 150 8.06 32.51 9.29
C ARG A 150 7.84 33.65 8.30
N ALA A 151 7.20 33.36 7.16
CA ALA A 151 6.83 34.37 6.19
C ALA A 151 5.87 35.40 6.76
N ARG A 152 4.84 34.94 7.49
CA ARG A 152 3.87 35.81 8.19
C ARG A 152 4.54 36.66 9.26
N LYS A 153 5.38 36.05 10.11
CA LYS A 153 6.12 36.76 11.17
C LYS A 153 6.98 37.90 10.60
N ASN A 154 7.67 37.66 9.49
CA ASN A 154 8.55 38.64 8.84
C ASN A 154 7.85 39.53 7.81
N LYS A 155 6.53 39.37 7.61
CA LYS A 155 5.72 40.12 6.65
C LYS A 155 6.29 40.09 5.22
N VAL A 156 6.81 38.93 4.80
CA VAL A 156 7.35 38.72 3.47
C VAL A 156 6.39 37.93 2.60
N PHE A 157 6.34 38.30 1.31
CA PHE A 157 5.61 37.54 0.32
C PHE A 157 6.42 36.31 -0.13
N VAL A 158 5.79 35.14 -0.04
CA VAL A 158 6.32 33.87 -0.58
C VAL A 158 5.37 33.35 -1.65
N PHE A 159 5.89 33.20 -2.86
CA PHE A 159 5.18 32.79 -4.06
C PHE A 159 5.70 31.43 -4.52
N VAL A 160 4.81 30.50 -4.84
CA VAL A 160 5.18 29.20 -5.36
C VAL A 160 5.03 29.23 -6.88
N GLU A 161 6.04 28.80 -7.62
CA GLU A 161 6.07 28.83 -9.09
C GLU A 161 5.11 27.76 -9.68
N HIS A 162 3.81 28.05 -9.62
CA HIS A 162 2.76 27.29 -10.31
C HIS A 162 2.29 28.05 -11.56
N HIS A 163 3.18 28.24 -12.53
CA HIS A 163 2.88 28.98 -13.77
C HIS A 163 1.62 28.50 -14.52
N LYS A 164 1.20 27.24 -14.33
CA LYS A 164 -0.03 26.69 -14.93
C LYS A 164 -1.29 27.46 -14.52
N ARG A 165 -1.29 28.16 -13.37
CA ARG A 165 -2.40 29.05 -12.98
C ARG A 165 -2.59 30.24 -13.94
N PHE A 166 -1.56 30.60 -14.69
CA PHE A 166 -1.55 31.69 -15.69
C PHE A 166 -1.67 31.19 -17.13
N ASP A 167 -1.73 29.87 -17.35
CA ASP A 167 -2.05 29.33 -18.66
C ASP A 167 -3.46 29.81 -19.05
N PRO A 168 -3.64 30.50 -20.19
CA PRO A 168 -4.92 31.12 -20.52
C PRO A 168 -6.07 30.12 -20.59
N VAL A 169 -5.81 28.88 -21.00
CA VAL A 169 -6.81 27.82 -21.07
C VAL A 169 -7.16 27.32 -19.67
N TYR A 170 -6.18 27.19 -18.78
CA TYR A 170 -6.41 26.71 -17.41
C TYR A 170 -7.09 27.79 -16.56
N ALA A 171 -6.73 29.06 -16.77
CA ALA A 171 -7.36 30.20 -16.12
C ALA A 171 -8.84 30.33 -16.52
N ASP A 172 -9.16 30.22 -17.82
CA ASP A 172 -10.55 30.21 -18.29
C ASP A 172 -11.31 28.97 -17.78
N ALA A 173 -10.69 27.79 -17.81
CA ALA A 173 -11.28 26.57 -17.25
C ALA A 173 -11.62 26.72 -15.76
N ARG A 174 -10.73 27.34 -14.97
CA ARG A 174 -10.97 27.63 -13.55
C ARG A 174 -12.16 28.57 -13.34
N ALA A 175 -12.32 29.57 -14.21
CA ALA A 175 -13.47 30.46 -14.16
C ALA A 175 -14.77 29.72 -14.51
N ARG A 176 -14.77 28.92 -15.59
CA ARG A 176 -15.93 28.13 -16.03
C ARG A 176 -16.37 27.09 -15.02
N ALA A 177 -15.43 26.43 -14.34
CA ALA A 177 -15.75 25.40 -13.35
C ALA A 177 -16.76 25.88 -12.30
N ARG A 178 -16.69 27.16 -11.90
CA ARG A 178 -17.56 27.80 -10.89
C ARG A 178 -19.06 27.76 -11.25
N THR A 179 -19.40 27.67 -12.52
CA THR A 179 -20.81 27.69 -12.97
C THR A 179 -21.35 26.28 -13.23
N LEU A 180 -20.51 25.25 -13.25
CA LEU A 180 -20.87 23.87 -13.64
C LEU A 180 -21.48 23.03 -12.50
N GLY A 181 -21.78 23.63 -11.35
CA GLY A 181 -22.40 22.94 -10.22
C GLY A 181 -21.38 22.23 -9.33
N ASP A 182 -21.85 21.21 -8.60
CA ASP A 182 -21.06 20.52 -7.58
C ASP A 182 -19.98 19.65 -8.22
N PHE A 183 -18.74 19.80 -7.74
CA PHE A 183 -17.59 19.02 -8.17
C PHE A 183 -17.79 17.54 -7.84
N SER A 184 -17.56 16.66 -8.83
CA SER A 184 -17.70 15.21 -8.66
C SER A 184 -16.42 14.45 -9.02
N TYR A 185 -15.70 14.87 -10.06
CA TYR A 185 -14.53 14.13 -10.54
C TYR A 185 -13.48 15.01 -11.22
N PHE A 186 -12.21 14.69 -10.99
CA PHE A 186 -11.07 15.25 -11.71
C PHE A 186 -10.13 14.13 -12.15
N TYR A 187 -9.69 14.15 -13.40
CA TYR A 187 -8.62 13.29 -13.88
C TYR A 187 -7.54 14.14 -14.51
N ALA A 188 -6.29 13.90 -14.15
CA ALA A 188 -5.14 14.51 -14.79
C ALA A 188 -4.07 13.48 -15.08
N TYR A 189 -3.43 13.67 -16.22
CA TYR A 189 -2.27 12.92 -16.65
C TYR A 189 -1.17 13.91 -17.06
N MET A 190 0.04 13.68 -16.60
CA MET A 190 1.22 14.41 -17.04
C MET A 190 2.41 13.45 -17.17
N ALA A 191 3.05 13.42 -18.33
CA ALA A 191 4.20 12.56 -18.57
C ALA A 191 5.31 13.26 -19.34
N GLN A 192 6.54 12.94 -18.99
CA GLN A 192 7.73 13.41 -19.68
C GLN A 192 8.45 12.29 -20.43
N PRO A 193 9.12 12.62 -21.55
CA PRO A 193 9.95 11.68 -22.29
C PRO A 193 11.08 11.08 -21.44
N ARG A 194 11.38 9.80 -21.66
CA ARG A 194 12.40 9.05 -20.89
C ARG A 194 13.79 9.70 -20.90
N TYR A 195 14.18 10.43 -21.94
CA TYR A 195 15.48 11.10 -22.01
C TYR A 195 15.66 12.17 -20.91
N GLN A 196 14.58 12.68 -20.32
CA GLN A 196 14.67 13.62 -19.19
C GLN A 196 15.43 13.00 -17.99
N LEU A 197 15.32 11.68 -17.82
CA LEU A 197 16.10 10.96 -16.80
C LEU A 197 17.61 10.98 -17.07
N ASP A 198 18.06 11.27 -18.29
CA ASP A 198 19.50 11.43 -18.57
C ASP A 198 20.09 12.65 -17.83
N THR A 199 19.27 13.65 -17.55
CA THR A 199 19.60 14.81 -16.71
C THR A 199 19.21 14.59 -15.24
N PHE A 200 18.06 13.96 -15.00
CA PHE A 200 17.43 13.92 -13.68
C PHE A 200 17.76 12.69 -12.83
N ARG A 201 18.42 11.66 -13.37
CA ARG A 201 18.78 10.43 -12.64
C ARG A 201 19.56 10.68 -11.34
N ALA A 202 20.24 11.82 -11.21
CA ALA A 202 20.99 12.18 -10.01
C ALA A 202 20.10 12.41 -8.77
N TRP A 203 18.84 12.82 -8.98
CA TRP A 203 17.90 13.15 -7.91
C TRP A 203 16.58 12.37 -7.99
N ALA A 204 16.21 11.84 -9.17
CA ALA A 204 14.99 11.08 -9.38
C ALA A 204 14.99 9.79 -8.54
N GLY A 205 13.97 9.63 -7.70
CA GLY A 205 13.81 8.49 -6.79
C GLY A 205 14.68 8.54 -5.53
N SER A 206 15.68 9.44 -5.46
CA SER A 206 16.58 9.58 -4.29
C SER A 206 16.28 10.80 -3.43
N GLN A 207 15.99 11.94 -4.08
CA GLN A 207 15.73 13.21 -3.41
C GLN A 207 14.30 13.70 -3.67
N SER A 208 13.72 13.34 -4.81
CA SER A 208 12.34 13.66 -5.17
C SER A 208 11.81 12.61 -6.14
N ASP A 209 10.49 12.57 -6.32
CA ASP A 209 9.84 11.61 -7.21
C ASP A 209 8.99 12.28 -8.29
N ILE A 210 8.48 11.46 -9.21
CA ILE A 210 7.69 11.93 -10.36
C ILE A 210 6.38 12.61 -9.94
N SER A 211 5.86 12.26 -8.77
CA SER A 211 4.64 12.86 -8.21
C SER A 211 4.91 14.30 -7.77
N TYR A 212 5.94 14.50 -6.93
CA TYR A 212 6.37 15.85 -6.55
C TYR A 212 6.74 16.70 -7.75
N TYR A 213 7.34 16.08 -8.77
CA TYR A 213 7.75 16.79 -9.97
C TYR A 213 6.58 17.16 -10.92
N LEU A 214 5.64 16.26 -11.23
CA LEU A 214 4.59 16.56 -12.23
C LEU A 214 3.19 16.68 -11.63
N ASN A 215 2.79 15.79 -10.70
CA ASN A 215 1.45 15.85 -10.11
C ASN A 215 1.23 17.18 -9.36
N SER A 216 2.28 17.80 -8.82
CA SER A 216 2.20 19.12 -8.18
C SER A 216 1.52 20.19 -9.06
N HIS A 217 1.63 20.09 -10.39
CA HIS A 217 0.96 21.04 -11.29
C HIS A 217 -0.56 20.85 -11.28
N HIS A 218 -1.05 19.64 -11.52
CA HIS A 218 -2.49 19.41 -11.66
C HIS A 218 -3.22 19.29 -10.33
N VAL A 219 -2.55 18.86 -9.27
CA VAL A 219 -3.09 18.92 -7.90
C VAL A 219 -3.37 20.39 -7.52
N ASP A 220 -2.42 21.29 -7.78
CA ASP A 220 -2.59 22.73 -7.55
C ASP A 220 -3.72 23.33 -8.39
N VAL A 221 -3.77 22.99 -9.69
CA VAL A 221 -4.85 23.44 -10.59
C VAL A 221 -6.21 22.99 -10.07
N CYS A 222 -6.35 21.71 -9.71
CA CYS A 222 -7.59 21.16 -9.16
C CYS A 222 -8.00 21.88 -7.87
N ASP A 223 -7.10 21.99 -6.89
CA ASP A 223 -7.35 22.71 -5.64
C ASP A 223 -7.79 24.16 -5.90
N SER A 224 -7.10 24.88 -6.78
CA SER A 224 -7.44 26.27 -7.13
C SER A 224 -8.83 26.42 -7.78
N MET A 225 -9.32 25.36 -8.46
CA MET A 225 -10.65 25.32 -9.06
C MET A 225 -11.73 25.07 -8.00
N VAL A 226 -11.54 24.08 -7.15
CA VAL A 226 -12.60 23.55 -6.27
C VAL A 226 -12.62 24.19 -4.88
N ARG A 227 -11.50 24.77 -4.45
CA ARG A 227 -11.36 25.47 -3.16
C ARG A 227 -12.44 26.54 -2.91
N PRO A 228 -12.72 27.47 -3.86
CA PRO A 228 -13.77 28.47 -3.66
C PRO A 228 -15.20 27.87 -3.64
N MET A 229 -15.38 26.61 -4.03
CA MET A 229 -16.66 25.88 -3.92
C MET A 229 -16.81 25.17 -2.56
N GLY A 230 -15.81 25.29 -1.67
CA GLY A 230 -15.81 24.68 -0.34
C GLY A 230 -15.19 23.29 -0.26
N TYR A 231 -14.64 22.76 -1.35
CA TYR A 231 -13.99 21.44 -1.37
C TYR A 231 -12.56 21.50 -0.83
N ARG A 232 -12.16 20.47 -0.11
CA ARG A 232 -10.79 20.24 0.39
C ARG A 232 -10.43 18.77 0.25
N PRO A 233 -9.14 18.43 0.08
CA PRO A 233 -8.72 17.04 0.05
C PRO A 233 -8.79 16.48 1.48
N VAL A 234 -9.31 15.27 1.63
CA VAL A 234 -9.53 14.63 2.94
C VAL A 234 -8.91 13.24 3.05
N LEU A 235 -8.59 12.60 1.93
CA LEU A 235 -8.02 11.26 1.90
C LEU A 235 -7.21 11.07 0.61
N VAL A 236 -6.03 10.46 0.73
CA VAL A 236 -5.17 10.13 -0.41
C VAL A 236 -4.79 8.66 -0.35
N SER A 237 -4.93 7.97 -1.47
CA SER A 237 -4.39 6.65 -1.74
C SER A 237 -3.47 6.76 -2.95
N ALA A 238 -2.36 6.03 -2.96
CA ALA A 238 -1.40 6.09 -4.06
C ALA A 238 -0.99 4.71 -4.55
N SER A 239 -0.70 4.63 -5.85
CA SER A 239 -0.15 3.45 -6.51
C SER A 239 0.98 3.84 -7.45
N SER A 240 1.90 2.90 -7.69
CA SER A 240 3.06 3.15 -8.55
C SER A 240 3.41 1.96 -9.43
N ALA A 241 4.15 2.25 -10.50
CA ALA A 241 4.82 1.25 -11.34
C ALA A 241 6.33 1.56 -11.38
N ALA A 242 7.16 0.55 -11.63
CA ALA A 242 8.61 0.68 -11.71
C ALA A 242 9.21 -0.33 -12.70
N GLY A 243 10.44 -0.05 -13.15
CA GLY A 243 11.25 -0.93 -14.01
C GLY A 243 11.98 -0.21 -15.14
N VAL A 244 11.42 0.85 -15.73
CA VAL A 244 12.00 1.58 -16.86
C VAL A 244 13.09 2.54 -16.41
N ALA A 245 12.84 3.36 -15.40
CA ALA A 245 13.78 4.34 -14.86
C ALA A 245 15.05 3.67 -14.34
N THR A 246 14.89 2.57 -13.59
CA THR A 246 16.00 1.78 -13.08
C THR A 246 16.66 0.95 -14.17
N GLY A 247 15.88 0.23 -14.97
CA GLY A 247 16.40 -0.76 -15.93
C GLY A 247 17.03 -0.16 -17.18
N THR A 248 16.50 0.96 -17.70
CA THR A 248 16.96 1.56 -18.96
C THR A 248 17.74 2.85 -18.80
N LYS A 249 17.54 3.59 -17.70
CA LYS A 249 18.15 4.92 -17.48
C LYS A 249 19.09 4.97 -16.27
N GLY A 250 19.29 3.86 -15.57
CA GLY A 250 20.24 3.74 -14.47
C GLY A 250 19.89 4.60 -13.25
N CYS A 251 18.60 4.88 -13.02
CA CYS A 251 18.16 5.54 -11.78
C CYS A 251 18.34 4.61 -10.57
N VAL A 252 18.38 5.18 -9.37
CA VAL A 252 18.59 4.42 -8.13
C VAL A 252 17.50 3.35 -7.91
N PRO A 253 17.82 2.19 -7.31
CA PRO A 253 16.82 1.16 -7.01
C PRO A 253 15.66 1.74 -6.18
N GLY A 254 14.43 1.43 -6.59
CA GLY A 254 13.21 1.98 -5.96
C GLY A 254 12.61 3.20 -6.67
N THR A 255 13.30 3.79 -7.66
CA THR A 255 12.73 4.89 -8.46
C THR A 255 11.47 4.44 -9.20
N GLU A 256 10.34 5.10 -8.91
CA GLU A 256 9.08 4.84 -9.59
C GLU A 256 9.05 5.47 -10.99
N ASP A 257 8.50 4.72 -11.94
CA ASP A 257 8.26 5.15 -13.31
C ASP A 257 7.01 6.03 -13.41
N VAL A 258 5.97 5.60 -12.69
CA VAL A 258 4.63 6.17 -12.70
C VAL A 258 4.15 6.23 -11.26
N ILE A 259 3.56 7.36 -10.88
CA ILE A 259 2.84 7.51 -9.62
C ILE A 259 1.44 8.06 -9.92
N SER A 260 0.42 7.34 -9.44
CA SER A 260 -0.98 7.76 -9.49
C SER A 260 -1.50 8.02 -8.08
N LEU A 261 -2.05 9.22 -7.86
CA LEU A 261 -2.72 9.62 -6.63
C LEU A 261 -4.23 9.58 -6.83
N SER A 262 -4.95 8.87 -5.97
CA SER A 262 -6.41 8.93 -5.82
C SER A 262 -6.75 9.76 -4.59
N VAL A 263 -7.35 10.91 -4.79
CA VAL A 263 -7.64 11.92 -3.77
C VAL A 263 -9.14 12.05 -3.60
N THR A 264 -9.64 11.79 -2.40
CA THR A 264 -11.02 12.14 -2.04
C THR A 264 -11.07 13.59 -1.60
N TRP A 265 -12.01 14.35 -2.17
CA TRP A 265 -12.34 15.71 -1.79
C TRP A 265 -13.69 15.72 -1.08
N ALA A 266 -13.83 16.53 -0.04
CA ALA A 266 -15.09 16.74 0.64
C ALA A 266 -15.40 18.24 0.72
N ARG A 267 -16.67 18.58 0.53
CA ARG A 267 -17.18 19.94 0.75
C ARG A 267 -17.42 20.17 2.24
N ARG A 268 -16.87 21.25 2.81
CA ARG A 268 -17.25 21.69 4.16
C ARG A 268 -18.68 22.25 4.14
N SER A 269 -19.52 21.84 5.09
CA SER A 269 -20.85 22.42 5.29
C SER A 269 -20.69 23.83 5.86
N ASN A 270 -21.05 24.84 5.09
CA ASN A 270 -21.21 26.20 5.60
C ASN A 270 -22.61 26.33 6.18
N THR A 271 -22.82 26.00 7.45
CA THR A 271 -24.03 26.42 8.16
C THR A 271 -23.71 26.66 9.64
N ASP A 272 -23.62 27.94 9.99
CA ASP A 272 -23.94 28.49 11.32
C ASP A 272 -25.47 28.63 11.50
N GLU A 273 -26.28 27.89 10.74
CA GLU A 273 -27.74 27.90 10.85
C GLU A 273 -28.23 26.57 11.43
N GLN A 274 -28.91 26.69 12.56
CA GLN A 274 -29.69 25.65 13.21
C GLN A 274 -30.81 25.15 12.28
N GLU A 275 -30.51 24.29 11.31
CA GLU A 275 -31.56 23.56 10.58
C GLU A 275 -31.19 22.08 10.34
N THR A 276 -31.86 21.23 11.12
CA THR A 276 -32.22 19.81 10.85
C THR A 276 -31.12 18.79 10.53
N VAL A 277 -30.78 18.03 11.57
CA VAL A 277 -29.89 16.85 11.64
C VAL A 277 -30.47 15.59 10.96
N LYS A 278 -31.02 15.68 9.75
CA LYS A 278 -31.43 14.48 8.99
C LYS A 278 -31.10 14.65 7.51
N ASN A 279 -30.03 13.98 7.05
CA ASN A 279 -29.59 13.81 5.65
C ASN A 279 -28.54 14.80 5.04
N GLN A 280 -27.58 15.34 5.79
CA GLN A 280 -26.41 15.98 5.15
C GLN A 280 -25.31 14.96 4.85
N GLN A 281 -25.47 14.22 3.75
CA GLN A 281 -24.38 13.44 3.17
C GLN A 281 -23.32 14.42 2.63
N GLN A 282 -22.10 14.44 3.17
CA GLN A 282 -21.02 15.30 2.66
C GLN A 282 -20.85 15.06 1.16
N ASN A 283 -20.99 16.11 0.34
CA ASN A 283 -20.71 16.02 -1.09
C ASN A 283 -19.23 15.70 -1.28
N ARG A 284 -18.97 14.48 -1.76
CA ARG A 284 -17.63 13.95 -2.02
C ARG A 284 -17.34 13.93 -3.52
N ALA A 285 -16.07 14.12 -3.85
CA ALA A 285 -15.55 14.04 -5.21
C ALA A 285 -14.22 13.27 -5.23
N VAL A 286 -13.84 12.76 -6.40
CA VAL A 286 -12.61 11.99 -6.57
C VAL A 286 -11.70 12.66 -7.59
N GLY A 287 -10.45 12.90 -7.21
CA GLY A 287 -9.40 13.38 -8.09
C GLY A 287 -8.36 12.29 -8.35
N ILE A 288 -8.05 12.00 -9.60
CA ILE A 288 -7.01 11.07 -10.01
C ILE A 288 -5.88 11.87 -10.70
N PHE A 289 -4.66 11.79 -10.17
CA PHE A 289 -3.49 12.51 -10.70
C PHE A 289 -2.39 11.52 -11.04
N THR A 290 -2.05 11.38 -12.32
CA THR A 290 -1.04 10.43 -12.78
C THR A 290 0.16 11.15 -13.39
N ALA A 291 1.34 10.88 -12.84
CA ALA A 291 2.62 11.40 -13.28
C ALA A 291 3.51 10.27 -13.82
N SER A 292 4.25 10.48 -14.91
CA SER A 292 5.08 9.43 -15.53
C SER A 292 6.38 9.94 -16.17
N TRP A 293 7.47 9.19 -15.99
CA TRP A 293 8.74 9.36 -16.71
C TRP A 293 8.79 8.64 -18.06
N THR A 294 7.78 7.81 -18.35
CA THR A 294 7.91 6.75 -19.35
C THR A 294 7.37 7.12 -20.72
N ALA A 295 7.06 8.39 -20.96
CA ALA A 295 6.56 8.83 -22.26
C ALA A 295 7.58 8.53 -23.37
N PRO A 296 7.13 8.18 -24.59
CA PRO A 296 8.02 7.92 -25.71
C PRO A 296 8.88 9.14 -26.05
N GLU A 297 10.14 8.92 -26.41
CA GLU A 297 11.06 9.99 -26.85
C GLU A 297 10.58 10.70 -28.12
N ARG A 298 9.79 9.98 -28.93
CA ARG A 298 9.22 10.44 -30.20
C ARG A 298 7.74 10.84 -30.11
N ALA A 299 7.30 11.31 -28.94
CA ALA A 299 5.91 11.71 -28.73
C ALA A 299 5.49 13.03 -29.41
N GLY A 300 6.46 13.77 -29.99
CA GLY A 300 6.25 15.08 -30.64
C GLY A 300 5.94 16.24 -29.69
N VAL A 301 5.84 15.98 -28.39
CA VAL A 301 5.62 16.98 -27.33
C VAL A 301 6.66 16.82 -26.24
N HIS A 302 7.08 17.93 -25.62
CA HIS A 302 8.01 17.88 -24.48
C HIS A 302 7.35 17.33 -23.21
N THR A 303 6.05 17.56 -23.03
CA THR A 303 5.28 17.00 -21.92
C THR A 303 3.86 16.72 -22.40
N SER A 304 3.46 15.45 -22.31
CA SER A 304 2.08 15.04 -22.57
C SER A 304 1.25 15.36 -21.34
N GLN A 305 0.26 16.23 -21.45
CA GLN A 305 -0.53 16.69 -20.33
C GLN A 305 -1.94 17.12 -20.70
N TYR A 306 -2.89 16.62 -19.93
CA TYR A 306 -4.31 16.93 -20.07
C TYR A 306 -5.05 16.72 -18.76
N PHE A 307 -6.21 17.36 -18.61
CA PHE A 307 -7.12 17.09 -17.52
C PHE A 307 -8.59 17.07 -17.96
N HIS A 308 -9.41 16.40 -17.15
CA HIS A 308 -10.86 16.34 -17.23
C HIS A 308 -11.44 16.73 -15.87
N TYR A 309 -12.32 17.71 -15.86
CA TYR A 309 -13.11 18.14 -14.71
C TYR A 309 -14.57 17.83 -14.99
N LEU A 310 -15.26 17.21 -14.04
CA LEU A 310 -16.68 16.89 -14.10
C LEU A 310 -17.40 17.43 -12.86
N ALA A 311 -18.55 18.03 -13.10
CA ALA A 311 -19.45 18.56 -12.08
C ALA A 311 -20.91 18.24 -12.43
N SER A 312 -21.82 18.50 -11.50
CA SER A 312 -23.23 18.09 -11.61
C SER A 312 -24.00 18.68 -12.80
N ARG A 313 -23.52 19.78 -13.40
CA ARG A 313 -24.15 20.45 -14.56
C ARG A 313 -23.22 20.61 -15.76
N GLY A 314 -22.09 19.92 -15.80
CA GLY A 314 -21.22 19.92 -16.98
C GLY A 314 -19.80 19.45 -16.74
N GLU A 315 -18.99 19.48 -17.80
CA GLU A 315 -17.59 19.04 -17.78
C GLU A 315 -16.67 20.00 -18.54
N ILE A 316 -15.37 19.93 -18.24
CA ILE A 316 -14.30 20.62 -18.93
C ILE A 316 -13.22 19.60 -19.28
N ARG A 317 -12.75 19.59 -20.52
CA ARG A 317 -11.60 18.79 -20.97
C ARG A 317 -10.57 19.72 -21.57
N VAL A 318 -9.32 19.57 -21.13
CA VAL A 318 -8.20 20.36 -21.63
C VAL A 318 -7.07 19.43 -22.04
N ASP A 319 -6.73 19.43 -23.32
CA ASP A 319 -5.48 18.85 -23.82
C ASP A 319 -4.48 19.98 -24.06
N GLN A 320 -3.40 19.97 -23.29
CA GLN A 320 -2.35 20.99 -23.38
C GLN A 320 -1.14 20.49 -24.20
N SER A 321 -1.11 19.20 -24.53
CA SER A 321 -0.03 18.58 -25.31
C SER A 321 -0.07 19.00 -26.77
N ARG A 322 -1.28 19.06 -27.35
CA ARG A 322 -1.49 19.24 -28.80
C ARG A 322 -2.38 20.44 -29.09
N ARG A 323 -1.92 21.64 -28.72
CA ARG A 323 -2.65 22.89 -28.96
C ARG A 323 -1.77 23.89 -29.71
N GLY A 324 -2.40 24.77 -30.51
CA GLY A 324 -1.68 25.78 -31.30
C GLY A 324 -1.48 25.34 -32.74
N TYR A 325 -0.24 24.97 -33.09
CA TYR A 325 0.19 24.59 -34.43
C TYR A 325 1.20 23.44 -34.37
N ASP A 326 1.41 22.75 -35.48
CA ASP A 326 2.42 21.72 -35.65
C ASP A 326 3.53 22.17 -36.62
N VAL A 327 4.74 21.62 -36.41
CA VAL A 327 5.92 21.92 -37.21
C VAL A 327 6.60 20.62 -37.64
N VAL A 328 6.96 20.56 -38.92
CA VAL A 328 7.84 19.57 -39.51
C VAL A 328 8.97 20.34 -40.18
N ASP A 329 10.22 20.05 -39.84
CA ASP A 329 11.40 20.63 -40.46
C ASP A 329 12.36 19.53 -40.92
N ASP A 330 13.18 19.83 -41.92
CA ASP A 330 14.17 18.89 -42.46
C ASP A 330 15.46 18.86 -41.61
N GLU A 331 15.65 19.84 -40.72
CA GLU A 331 16.83 19.98 -39.86
C GLU A 331 16.64 19.41 -38.44
N GLY A 332 15.41 19.14 -38.00
CA GLY A 332 15.07 18.67 -36.66
C GLY A 332 14.82 17.16 -36.58
N ALA A 333 14.10 16.74 -35.53
CA ALA A 333 13.73 15.34 -35.37
C ALA A 333 12.85 14.90 -36.54
N ALA A 334 13.07 13.69 -37.10
CA ALA A 334 12.29 13.12 -38.21
C ALA A 334 10.81 12.78 -37.84
N GLN A 335 10.09 13.73 -37.24
CA GLN A 335 8.75 13.61 -36.69
C GLN A 335 8.10 14.99 -36.53
N THR A 336 6.77 15.04 -36.64
CA THR A 336 5.97 16.24 -36.32
C THR A 336 6.14 16.63 -34.86
N THR A 337 6.31 17.93 -34.60
CA THR A 337 6.35 18.51 -33.25
C THR A 337 5.16 19.44 -33.04
N TRP A 338 4.68 19.55 -31.81
CA TRP A 338 3.61 20.47 -31.41
C TRP A 338 4.15 21.53 -30.43
N PRO A 339 4.69 22.67 -30.92
CA PRO A 339 5.15 23.74 -30.06
C PRO A 339 4.04 24.30 -29.16
N ASN A 340 4.41 24.75 -27.94
CA ASN A 340 3.48 25.39 -27.01
C ASN A 340 3.73 26.92 -26.97
N PRO A 341 3.17 27.70 -27.91
CA PRO A 341 3.43 29.15 -27.99
C PRO A 341 2.91 29.93 -26.79
N PHE A 342 1.99 29.34 -26.02
CA PHE A 342 1.44 29.94 -24.82
C PHE A 342 2.39 29.90 -23.63
N TYR A 343 3.42 29.04 -23.64
CA TYR A 343 4.37 28.96 -22.53
C TYR A 343 5.38 30.10 -22.55
N MET A 344 6.20 30.12 -23.60
CA MET A 344 7.20 31.14 -23.89
C MET A 344 7.29 31.30 -25.40
N ARG A 345 7.24 32.55 -25.88
CA ARG A 345 7.50 32.90 -27.28
C ARG A 345 8.86 33.57 -27.39
N TYR A 346 9.83 32.86 -27.95
CA TYR A 346 11.22 33.35 -28.05
C TYR A 346 11.49 34.25 -29.25
N ALA A 347 10.59 34.32 -30.22
CA ALA A 347 10.75 35.22 -31.36
C ALA A 347 10.80 36.70 -30.89
N PRO A 348 11.75 37.51 -31.41
CA PRO A 348 11.71 38.95 -31.25
C PRO A 348 10.43 39.56 -31.84
N GLY A 349 10.03 40.72 -31.33
CA GLY A 349 8.99 41.54 -31.94
C GLY A 349 9.53 42.35 -33.12
N ASP A 350 8.63 43.04 -33.81
CA ASP A 350 8.99 43.91 -34.95
C ASP A 350 9.89 45.09 -34.52
N ASP A 351 9.85 45.45 -33.24
CA ASP A 351 10.73 46.44 -32.62
C ASP A 351 12.10 45.86 -32.23
N GLY A 352 12.35 44.57 -32.45
CA GLY A 352 13.58 43.86 -32.10
C GLY A 352 13.70 43.49 -30.63
N HIS A 353 12.71 43.79 -29.78
CA HIS A 353 12.72 43.41 -28.37
C HIS A 353 12.10 42.03 -28.14
N PHE A 354 12.31 41.48 -26.94
CA PHE A 354 11.64 40.23 -26.56
C PHE A 354 10.12 40.42 -26.60
N ALA A 355 9.40 39.51 -27.25
CA ALA A 355 7.95 39.63 -27.44
C ALA A 355 7.14 38.54 -26.72
N GLY A 356 7.76 37.78 -25.82
CA GLY A 356 7.13 36.65 -25.13
C GLY A 356 6.37 37.00 -23.84
N GLN A 357 6.03 38.27 -23.60
CA GLN A 357 5.39 38.71 -22.34
C GLN A 357 4.00 38.12 -22.09
N THR A 358 3.34 37.60 -23.13
CA THR A 358 2.01 36.97 -23.04
C THR A 358 2.08 35.50 -22.60
N GLY A 359 3.28 34.90 -22.59
CA GLY A 359 3.46 33.51 -22.22
C GLY A 359 3.29 33.28 -20.71
N TYR A 360 2.64 32.18 -20.32
CA TYR A 360 2.40 31.90 -18.91
C TYR A 360 3.68 31.64 -18.10
N GLY A 361 4.79 31.27 -18.76
CA GLY A 361 6.12 31.21 -18.12
C GLY A 361 6.64 32.60 -17.72
N TYR A 362 6.44 33.61 -18.56
CA TYR A 362 6.80 35.00 -18.27
C TYR A 362 5.86 35.62 -17.22
N LEU A 363 4.54 35.44 -17.42
CA LEU A 363 3.52 36.03 -16.56
C LEU A 363 3.66 35.58 -15.11
N SER A 364 3.99 34.31 -14.84
CA SER A 364 4.23 33.81 -13.47
C SER A 364 5.27 34.65 -12.73
N LEU A 365 6.41 34.92 -13.38
CA LEU A 365 7.51 35.70 -12.80
C LEU A 365 7.19 37.20 -12.70
N GLU A 366 6.53 37.77 -13.72
CA GLU A 366 6.11 39.17 -13.69
C GLU A 366 5.10 39.43 -12.56
N ARG A 367 4.15 38.52 -12.34
CA ARG A 367 3.15 38.64 -11.27
C ARG A 367 3.78 38.57 -9.89
N PHE A 368 4.82 37.77 -9.71
CA PHE A 368 5.62 37.80 -8.48
C PHE A 368 6.30 39.15 -8.26
N VAL A 369 6.98 39.69 -9.28
CA VAL A 369 7.65 41.00 -9.20
C VAL A 369 6.66 42.12 -8.90
N ASP A 370 5.52 42.14 -9.58
CA ASP A 370 4.48 43.17 -9.37
C ASP A 370 3.84 43.05 -7.97
N ALA A 371 3.65 41.83 -7.45
CA ALA A 371 3.17 41.61 -6.10
C ALA A 371 4.17 42.11 -5.05
N CYS A 372 5.45 41.77 -5.18
CA CYS A 372 6.52 42.27 -4.29
C CYS A 372 6.57 43.80 -4.28
N ARG A 373 6.52 44.43 -5.46
CA ARG A 373 6.52 45.89 -5.58
C ARG A 373 5.30 46.54 -4.94
N SER A 374 4.14 45.87 -5.02
CA SER A 374 2.91 46.34 -4.38
C SER A 374 2.99 46.24 -2.85
N VAL A 375 3.55 45.14 -2.33
CA VAL A 375 3.82 44.95 -0.90
C VAL A 375 4.80 46.02 -0.39
N ASN A 376 5.91 46.22 -1.08
CA ASN A 376 6.91 47.25 -0.74
C ASN A 376 6.36 48.68 -0.78
N ALA A 377 5.38 48.94 -1.66
CA ALA A 377 4.71 50.23 -1.74
C ALA A 377 3.64 50.42 -0.64
N GLY A 378 3.38 49.41 0.18
CA GLY A 378 2.30 49.43 1.17
C GLY A 378 0.89 49.39 0.55
N ALA A 379 0.78 49.05 -0.74
CA ALA A 379 -0.50 49.02 -1.45
C ALA A 379 -1.33 47.77 -1.14
N VAL A 380 -0.69 46.72 -0.65
CA VAL A 380 -1.31 45.45 -0.26
C VAL A 380 -0.46 44.78 0.81
N ARG A 381 -1.07 44.09 1.77
CA ARG A 381 -0.34 43.25 2.73
C ARG A 381 -0.11 41.85 2.15
N PRO A 382 1.00 41.15 2.50
CA PRO A 382 1.25 39.81 1.97
C PRO A 382 0.09 38.83 2.14
N ASP A 383 -0.58 38.84 3.30
CA ASP A 383 -1.73 37.98 3.61
C ASP A 383 -3.00 38.34 2.82
N GLU A 384 -3.15 39.58 2.37
CA GLU A 384 -4.28 39.97 1.50
C GLU A 384 -4.16 39.30 0.12
N LEU A 385 -2.93 38.99 -0.32
CA LEU A 385 -2.69 38.28 -1.58
C LEU A 385 -3.16 36.82 -1.54
N ASP A 386 -3.28 36.21 -0.36
CA ASP A 386 -3.70 34.81 -0.20
C ASP A 386 -5.12 34.58 -0.76
N SER A 387 -5.98 35.60 -0.69
CA SER A 387 -7.33 35.60 -1.24
C SER A 387 -7.38 35.64 -2.77
N ARG A 388 -6.30 36.08 -3.43
CA ARG A 388 -6.19 36.17 -4.88
C ARG A 388 -5.78 34.82 -5.45
N LEU A 389 -6.74 33.92 -5.64
CA LEU A 389 -6.50 32.53 -6.08
C LEU A 389 -5.74 32.37 -7.41
N GLU A 390 -5.67 33.41 -8.23
CA GLU A 390 -4.81 33.42 -9.43
C GLU A 390 -3.31 33.42 -9.08
N LEU A 391 -2.95 34.01 -7.93
CA LEU A 391 -1.60 34.01 -7.40
C LEU A 391 -1.39 32.75 -6.54
N PRO A 392 -0.43 31.87 -6.90
CA PRO A 392 -0.01 30.76 -6.05
C PRO A 392 0.82 31.26 -4.86
N THR A 393 0.14 31.70 -3.80
CA THR A 393 0.80 32.07 -2.55
C THR A 393 1.13 30.82 -1.76
N LEU A 394 2.08 30.94 -0.83
CA LEU A 394 2.40 29.84 0.08
C LEU A 394 1.15 29.38 0.86
N ALA A 395 0.34 30.31 1.40
CA ALA A 395 -0.85 29.93 2.16
C ALA A 395 -1.91 29.20 1.31
N ASN A 396 -2.07 29.59 0.04
CA ASN A 396 -3.07 28.98 -0.84
C ASN A 396 -2.55 27.78 -1.64
N THR A 397 -1.36 27.25 -1.31
CA THR A 397 -0.77 26.05 -1.93
C THR A 397 -0.49 24.92 -0.91
N VAL A 398 -0.81 25.11 0.37
CA VAL A 398 -0.61 24.10 1.44
C VAL A 398 -1.24 22.74 1.09
N ALA A 399 -2.46 22.75 0.53
CA ALA A 399 -3.16 21.52 0.11
C ALA A 399 -2.37 20.72 -0.93
N THR A 400 -1.63 21.39 -1.82
CA THR A 400 -0.78 20.74 -2.81
C THR A 400 0.32 19.94 -2.11
N THR A 401 1.03 20.53 -1.14
CA THR A 401 2.03 19.80 -0.35
C THR A 401 1.40 18.67 0.47
N ALA A 402 0.25 18.92 1.11
CA ALA A 402 -0.45 17.89 1.88
C ALA A 402 -0.81 16.66 1.03
N VAL A 403 -1.36 16.88 -0.18
CA VAL A 403 -1.71 15.78 -1.10
C VAL A 403 -0.49 15.02 -1.59
N LEU A 404 0.59 15.73 -1.95
CA LEU A 404 1.82 15.10 -2.43
C LEU A 404 2.50 14.25 -1.34
N GLU A 405 2.62 14.80 -0.13
CA GLU A 405 3.19 14.06 1.00
C GLU A 405 2.31 12.90 1.44
N ALA A 406 0.98 13.10 1.49
CA ALA A 406 0.03 12.01 1.76
C ALA A 406 0.15 10.91 0.71
N GLY A 407 0.33 11.27 -0.56
CA GLY A 407 0.60 10.33 -1.64
C GLY A 407 1.89 9.54 -1.43
N ARG A 408 2.98 10.22 -1.04
CA ARG A 408 4.26 9.58 -0.74
C ARG A 408 4.15 8.59 0.43
N ARG A 409 3.58 9.05 1.56
CA ARG A 409 3.33 8.20 2.74
C ARG A 409 2.42 7.02 2.39
N SER A 410 1.42 7.24 1.55
CA SER A 410 0.51 6.17 1.11
C SER A 410 1.22 5.05 0.35
N LEU A 411 2.15 5.40 -0.55
CA LEU A 411 2.98 4.41 -1.26
C LEU A 411 3.91 3.65 -0.32
N ASP A 412 4.60 4.37 0.56
CA ASP A 412 5.63 3.79 1.42
C ASP A 412 5.02 2.89 2.50
N GLU A 413 3.88 3.31 3.06
CA GLU A 413 3.17 2.62 4.14
C GLU A 413 2.05 1.69 3.63
N ARG A 414 1.77 1.69 2.32
CA ARG A 414 0.74 0.86 1.66
C ARG A 414 -0.66 1.00 2.28
N ARG A 415 -1.06 2.22 2.59
CA ARG A 415 -2.36 2.56 3.19
C ARG A 415 -2.85 3.91 2.70
N GLU A 416 -4.12 4.20 2.93
CA GLU A 416 -4.65 5.55 2.72
C GLU A 416 -4.19 6.50 3.83
N VAL A 417 -4.02 7.78 3.48
CA VAL A 417 -3.60 8.85 4.38
C VAL A 417 -4.69 9.92 4.38
N ALA A 418 -5.31 10.14 5.53
CA ALA A 418 -6.27 11.20 5.75
C ALA A 418 -5.57 12.56 5.85
N ILE A 419 -6.23 13.59 5.35
CA ILE A 419 -5.80 14.99 5.48
C ILE A 419 -6.83 15.70 6.35
N CYS A 420 -6.37 16.27 7.46
CA CYS A 420 -7.21 17.02 8.38
C CYS A 420 -6.74 18.46 8.47
N VAL A 421 -7.69 19.36 8.73
CA VAL A 421 -7.43 20.76 9.03
C VAL A 421 -8.23 21.10 10.27
N ASP A 422 -7.56 21.55 11.33
CA ASP A 422 -8.21 21.91 12.58
C ASP A 422 -8.93 23.27 12.50
N ALA A 423 -9.42 23.76 13.65
CA ALA A 423 -10.15 25.02 13.73
C ALA A 423 -9.23 26.23 13.55
N GLU A 424 -7.96 26.09 13.93
CA GLU A 424 -6.89 27.08 13.83
C GLU A 424 -6.31 27.16 12.40
N GLY A 425 -6.64 26.19 11.55
CA GLY A 425 -6.21 26.11 10.16
C GLY A 425 -4.89 25.38 9.96
N GLU A 426 -4.39 24.67 10.97
CA GLU A 426 -3.23 23.81 10.86
C GLU A 426 -3.61 22.51 10.15
N TRP A 427 -2.75 22.09 9.21
CA TRP A 427 -2.96 20.89 8.43
C TRP A 427 -2.17 19.74 9.04
N THR A 428 -2.78 18.55 9.05
CA THR A 428 -2.16 17.33 9.54
C THR A 428 -2.45 16.16 8.59
N LEU A 429 -1.48 15.25 8.52
CA LEU A 429 -1.62 13.98 7.80
C LEU A 429 -1.81 12.87 8.81
N HIS A 430 -2.98 12.25 8.79
CA HIS A 430 -3.32 11.14 9.68
C HIS A 430 -3.41 9.83 8.93
N GLY A 431 -2.98 8.77 9.60
CA GLY A 431 -3.36 7.40 9.31
C GLY A 431 -3.73 6.71 10.59
N PRO A 432 -4.41 5.55 10.54
CA PRO A 432 -4.32 4.63 11.66
C PRO A 432 -2.84 4.25 11.85
N THR A 433 -2.22 4.88 12.84
CA THR A 433 -0.83 4.67 13.23
C THR A 433 -0.64 3.25 13.76
N ILE A 434 0.62 2.78 13.86
CA ILE A 434 0.90 1.49 14.50
C ILE A 434 0.36 1.52 15.93
N ARG A 435 0.53 2.65 16.64
CA ARG A 435 -0.01 2.83 17.98
C ARG A 435 -1.53 2.69 18.03
N ASN A 436 -2.27 3.36 17.16
CA ASN A 436 -3.74 3.29 17.13
C ASN A 436 -4.21 1.84 16.90
N ARG A 437 -3.51 1.10 16.04
CA ARG A 437 -3.82 -0.32 15.76
C ARG A 437 -3.54 -1.21 16.97
N LEU A 438 -2.38 -1.08 17.61
CA LEU A 438 -2.03 -1.83 18.81
C LEU A 438 -2.99 -1.53 19.97
N ALA A 439 -3.33 -0.26 20.18
CA ALA A 439 -4.28 0.17 21.19
C ALA A 439 -5.69 -0.39 20.93
N SER A 440 -6.13 -0.38 19.66
CA SER A 440 -7.42 -0.95 19.27
C SER A 440 -7.48 -2.47 19.49
N ILE A 441 -6.41 -3.20 19.18
CA ILE A 441 -6.31 -4.64 19.46
C ILE A 441 -6.41 -4.91 20.96
N ALA A 442 -5.67 -4.16 21.79
CA ALA A 442 -5.67 -4.32 23.24
C ALA A 442 -7.06 -4.00 23.84
N LEU A 443 -7.73 -2.97 23.33
CA LEU A 443 -9.09 -2.59 23.72
C LEU A 443 -10.10 -3.69 23.34
N ASP A 444 -10.12 -4.12 22.08
CA ASP A 444 -11.04 -5.14 21.59
C ASP A 444 -10.83 -6.49 22.29
N ALA A 445 -9.59 -6.85 22.60
CA ALA A 445 -9.29 -8.05 23.38
C ALA A 445 -9.89 -8.00 24.80
N THR A 446 -10.05 -6.82 25.40
CA THR A 446 -10.69 -6.68 26.71
C THR A 446 -12.17 -7.05 26.64
N PHE A 447 -12.86 -6.65 25.57
CA PHE A 447 -14.23 -7.10 25.30
C PHE A 447 -14.28 -8.63 25.12
N VAL A 448 -13.36 -9.21 24.34
CA VAL A 448 -13.30 -10.67 24.12
C VAL A 448 -13.09 -11.42 25.43
N SER A 449 -12.15 -11.00 26.28
CA SER A 449 -11.92 -11.60 27.61
C SER A 449 -13.17 -11.50 28.49
N HIS A 450 -13.83 -10.34 28.53
CA HIS A 450 -15.07 -10.16 29.29
C HIS A 450 -16.18 -11.09 28.77
N ALA A 451 -16.44 -11.09 27.46
CA ALA A 451 -17.49 -11.91 26.86
C ALA A 451 -17.26 -13.42 27.07
N THR A 452 -16.02 -13.87 26.90
CA THR A 452 -15.68 -15.29 27.06
C THR A 452 -15.74 -15.75 28.51
N SER A 453 -15.40 -14.87 29.46
CA SER A 453 -15.53 -15.17 30.89
C SER A 453 -16.98 -15.39 31.34
N LEU A 454 -17.92 -14.60 30.80
CA LEU A 454 -19.36 -14.72 31.10
C LEU A 454 -19.98 -15.97 30.48
N LEU A 455 -19.58 -16.32 29.26
CA LEU A 455 -20.13 -17.47 28.54
C LEU A 455 -19.63 -18.81 29.08
N ALA A 456 -18.47 -18.84 29.75
CA ALA A 456 -17.87 -20.04 30.35
C ALA A 456 -17.78 -21.23 29.36
N ARG A 457 -17.26 -20.98 28.15
CA ARG A 457 -17.03 -21.97 27.09
C ARG A 457 -15.61 -21.86 26.52
N PRO A 458 -15.06 -22.93 25.92
CA PRO A 458 -13.75 -22.87 25.26
C PRO A 458 -13.69 -21.79 24.19
N VAL A 459 -12.54 -21.11 24.11
CA VAL A 459 -12.30 -20.04 23.14
C VAL A 459 -11.46 -20.57 21.99
N VAL A 460 -11.99 -20.40 20.78
CA VAL A 460 -11.36 -20.77 19.51
C VAL A 460 -10.94 -19.48 18.79
N ALA A 461 -9.64 -19.30 18.58
CA ALA A 461 -9.15 -18.24 17.72
C ALA A 461 -9.26 -18.66 16.25
N ASN A 462 -9.97 -17.88 15.42
CA ASN A 462 -9.87 -18.05 13.98
C ASN A 462 -8.51 -17.49 13.53
N GLU A 463 -7.60 -18.34 13.05
CA GLU A 463 -6.18 -18.01 12.79
C GLU A 463 -5.96 -16.99 11.65
N ARG A 464 -7.03 -16.45 11.06
CA ARG A 464 -6.95 -15.26 10.20
C ARG A 464 -6.52 -14.03 10.99
N CYS A 465 -7.28 -13.64 12.02
CA CYS A 465 -6.91 -12.52 12.89
C CYS A 465 -7.40 -12.66 14.34
N GLY A 466 -8.27 -13.63 14.65
CA GLY A 466 -8.80 -13.88 15.98
C GLY A 466 -7.72 -14.09 17.05
N SER A 467 -6.57 -14.63 16.65
CA SER A 467 -5.42 -14.86 17.52
C SER A 467 -4.83 -13.58 18.12
N TRP A 468 -5.04 -12.41 17.50
CA TRP A 468 -4.65 -11.11 18.03
C TRP A 468 -5.53 -10.65 19.20
N TYR A 469 -6.78 -11.09 19.25
CA TYR A 469 -7.75 -10.64 20.25
C TYR A 469 -7.93 -11.61 21.42
N VAL A 470 -7.37 -12.82 21.33
CA VAL A 470 -7.41 -13.84 22.40
C VAL A 470 -6.10 -13.81 23.19
N ARG A 471 -6.16 -13.38 24.46
CA ARG A 471 -5.00 -13.27 25.36
C ARG A 471 -4.41 -14.66 25.72
N PRO A 472 -3.08 -14.82 25.73
CA PRO A 472 -2.43 -16.04 26.21
C PRO A 472 -2.71 -16.26 27.71
N GLY A 473 -3.07 -17.48 28.10
CA GLY A 473 -3.17 -17.89 29.51
C GLY A 473 -4.55 -17.76 30.18
N GLU A 474 -5.53 -17.10 29.55
CA GLU A 474 -6.86 -16.87 30.17
C GLU A 474 -7.86 -18.02 29.94
N THR A 475 -7.65 -18.90 28.95
CA THR A 475 -8.46 -20.12 28.68
C THR A 475 -7.63 -21.16 27.93
N ARG A 476 -8.11 -22.42 27.85
CA ARG A 476 -7.54 -23.46 26.96
C ARG A 476 -7.76 -23.03 25.50
N ARG A 477 -6.84 -22.21 24.98
CA ARG A 477 -6.89 -21.65 23.63
C ARG A 477 -6.86 -22.78 22.60
N LEU A 478 -7.92 -22.86 21.81
CA LEU A 478 -7.99 -23.69 20.61
C LEU A 478 -7.87 -22.80 19.38
N SER A 479 -7.49 -23.39 18.26
CA SER A 479 -7.40 -22.71 16.98
C SER A 479 -8.28 -23.39 15.93
N ALA A 480 -8.75 -22.59 14.98
CA ALA A 480 -9.44 -23.05 13.80
C ALA A 480 -9.11 -22.15 12.62
N TYR A 481 -9.40 -22.62 11.40
CA TYR A 481 -9.21 -21.83 10.19
C TYR A 481 -10.47 -21.83 9.34
N PHE A 482 -11.32 -20.82 9.55
CA PHE A 482 -12.47 -20.51 8.70
C PHE A 482 -12.13 -19.33 7.79
N LYS A 483 -12.10 -19.57 6.48
CA LYS A 483 -11.73 -18.53 5.51
C LYS A 483 -12.97 -17.74 5.09
N SER A 484 -12.92 -16.43 5.24
CA SER A 484 -14.08 -15.58 4.91
C SER A 484 -14.43 -15.57 3.41
N THR A 485 -13.47 -15.86 2.52
CA THR A 485 -13.78 -15.99 1.07
C THR A 485 -14.74 -17.13 0.77
N ASP A 486 -14.80 -18.15 1.63
CA ASP A 486 -15.71 -19.28 1.48
C ASP A 486 -17.16 -18.88 1.83
N GLY A 487 -17.35 -17.74 2.48
CA GLY A 487 -18.65 -17.17 2.85
C GLY A 487 -19.05 -15.94 2.03
N HIS A 488 -18.24 -15.57 1.02
CA HIS A 488 -18.45 -14.34 0.26
C HIS A 488 -19.69 -14.42 -0.64
N GLU A 489 -20.33 -13.27 -0.86
CA GLU A 489 -21.53 -13.21 -1.69
C GLU A 489 -21.25 -13.77 -3.09
N ARG A 490 -22.17 -14.60 -3.60
CA ARG A 490 -22.06 -15.30 -4.90
C ARG A 490 -20.95 -16.36 -4.99
N ALA A 491 -20.24 -16.64 -3.90
CA ALA A 491 -19.12 -17.60 -3.88
C ALA A 491 -19.15 -18.58 -2.69
N TRP A 492 -20.30 -18.72 -2.01
CA TRP A 492 -20.48 -19.61 -0.85
C TRP A 492 -19.99 -21.03 -1.12
N LYS A 493 -19.10 -21.54 -0.26
CA LYS A 493 -18.41 -22.82 -0.41
C LYS A 493 -18.25 -23.51 0.94
N PHE A 494 -18.31 -24.84 0.93
CA PHE A 494 -17.88 -25.69 2.04
C PHE A 494 -16.48 -26.24 1.78
N SER A 495 -15.53 -26.02 2.69
CA SER A 495 -14.14 -26.42 2.48
C SER A 495 -13.90 -27.90 2.81
N LEU A 496 -13.77 -28.74 1.79
CA LEU A 496 -13.37 -30.15 1.93
C LEU A 496 -11.91 -30.35 2.41
N ARG A 497 -11.14 -29.27 2.54
CA ARG A 497 -9.76 -29.30 3.06
C ARG A 497 -9.70 -28.94 4.54
N ARG A 498 -10.47 -27.94 4.96
CA ARG A 498 -10.44 -27.38 6.32
C ARG A 498 -11.75 -27.72 6.99
N LEU A 499 -11.90 -29.00 7.31
CA LEU A 499 -13.13 -29.55 7.86
C LEU A 499 -13.36 -29.13 9.31
N ASN A 500 -12.31 -28.72 10.06
CA ASN A 500 -12.38 -28.29 11.46
C ASN A 500 -13.16 -29.28 12.36
N LEU A 501 -13.09 -30.60 12.09
CA LEU A 501 -13.87 -31.63 12.78
C LEU A 501 -13.52 -31.76 14.27
N HIS A 502 -12.32 -31.36 14.67
CA HIS A 502 -11.93 -31.31 16.09
C HIS A 502 -12.84 -30.41 16.93
N LEU A 503 -13.46 -29.40 16.32
CA LEU A 503 -14.42 -28.53 16.99
C LEU A 503 -15.74 -29.24 17.34
N VAL A 504 -16.05 -30.36 16.70
CA VAL A 504 -17.24 -31.16 17.02
C VAL A 504 -17.11 -31.74 18.42
N SER A 505 -15.98 -32.41 18.71
CA SER A 505 -15.71 -32.96 20.05
C SER A 505 -15.60 -31.85 21.11
N VAL A 506 -15.09 -30.67 20.74
CA VAL A 506 -15.05 -29.50 21.62
C VAL A 506 -16.47 -29.02 21.96
N ALA A 507 -17.34 -28.88 20.96
CA ALA A 507 -18.73 -28.48 21.15
C ALA A 507 -19.50 -29.51 21.99
N GLU A 508 -19.33 -30.80 21.72
CA GLU A 508 -20.04 -31.85 22.45
C GLU A 508 -19.57 -31.93 23.91
N GLY A 509 -18.26 -31.91 24.16
CA GLY A 509 -17.68 -32.06 25.50
C GLY A 509 -17.82 -30.82 26.40
N ASN A 510 -18.12 -29.65 25.84
CA ASN A 510 -18.17 -28.40 26.59
C ASN A 510 -19.49 -27.64 26.44
N ASP A 511 -20.51 -28.25 25.85
CA ASP A 511 -21.79 -27.58 25.53
C ASP A 511 -21.59 -26.31 24.66
N GLY A 512 -20.83 -26.44 23.59
CA GLY A 512 -20.52 -25.37 22.65
C GLY A 512 -19.17 -24.70 22.85
N PHE A 513 -18.89 -23.67 22.04
CA PHE A 513 -17.64 -22.91 22.08
C PHE A 513 -17.84 -21.49 21.55
N VAL A 514 -16.91 -20.58 21.91
CA VAL A 514 -16.83 -19.22 21.37
C VAL A 514 -15.74 -19.19 20.32
N ILE A 515 -16.04 -18.67 19.14
CA ILE A 515 -15.04 -18.45 18.08
C ILE A 515 -14.87 -16.96 17.79
N VAL A 516 -13.63 -16.50 17.85
CA VAL A 516 -13.28 -15.08 17.77
C VAL A 516 -12.65 -14.78 16.41
N ASP A 517 -13.14 -13.73 15.76
CA ASP A 517 -12.58 -13.14 14.55
C ASP A 517 -12.88 -11.64 14.51
N SER A 518 -12.35 -10.92 13.53
CA SER A 518 -12.71 -9.51 13.32
C SER A 518 -12.70 -9.12 11.84
N THR A 519 -13.20 -7.93 11.51
CA THR A 519 -13.22 -7.40 10.14
C THR A 519 -13.07 -5.89 10.13
N ARG A 520 -12.50 -5.36 9.04
CA ARG A 520 -12.29 -3.92 8.81
C ARG A 520 -13.61 -3.14 8.68
N ARG A 521 -13.49 -1.81 8.65
CA ARG A 521 -14.57 -0.83 8.48
C ARG A 521 -15.52 -1.22 7.32
N GLY A 522 -16.82 -0.99 7.53
CA GLY A 522 -17.87 -1.19 6.52
C GLY A 522 -18.60 -2.53 6.62
N LYS A 523 -18.12 -3.48 7.43
CA LYS A 523 -18.84 -4.72 7.77
C LYS A 523 -19.06 -4.83 9.27
N ARG A 524 -20.24 -5.31 9.65
CA ARG A 524 -20.56 -5.58 11.06
C ARG A 524 -19.82 -6.78 11.62
N MET A 525 -19.52 -7.75 10.76
CA MET A 525 -18.94 -9.03 11.12
C MET A 525 -18.28 -9.67 9.90
N PRO A 526 -17.14 -10.38 10.03
CA PRO A 526 -16.51 -11.06 8.91
C PRO A 526 -17.40 -12.17 8.31
N ASP A 527 -17.29 -12.38 7.00
CA ASP A 527 -18.02 -13.44 6.28
C ASP A 527 -17.73 -14.84 6.87
N ALA A 528 -16.58 -15.03 7.51
CA ALA A 528 -16.26 -16.27 8.22
C ALA A 528 -17.27 -16.57 9.35
N LEU A 529 -17.62 -15.56 10.14
CA LEU A 529 -18.56 -15.66 11.26
C LEU A 529 -20.02 -15.59 10.79
N SER A 530 -20.31 -14.83 9.74
CA SER A 530 -21.69 -14.59 9.27
C SER A 530 -22.24 -15.65 8.32
N THR A 531 -21.41 -16.31 7.52
CA THR A 531 -21.88 -17.30 6.53
C THR A 531 -21.05 -18.57 6.51
N THR A 532 -19.71 -18.51 6.58
CA THR A 532 -18.86 -19.73 6.50
C THR A 532 -19.13 -20.71 7.64
N ILE A 533 -19.08 -20.24 8.90
CA ILE A 533 -19.33 -21.09 10.09
C ILE A 533 -20.78 -21.57 10.14
N PRO A 534 -21.80 -20.73 9.85
CA PRO A 534 -23.17 -21.19 9.71
C PRO A 534 -23.37 -22.30 8.69
N ILE A 535 -22.80 -22.17 7.48
CA ILE A 535 -22.81 -23.23 6.46
C ILE A 535 -22.15 -24.50 7.02
N TRP A 536 -20.99 -24.35 7.68
CA TRP A 536 -20.29 -25.47 8.29
C TRP A 536 -21.16 -26.18 9.35
N CYS A 537 -21.82 -25.46 10.25
CA CYS A 537 -22.72 -26.04 11.25
C CYS A 537 -23.84 -26.85 10.59
N SER A 538 -24.50 -26.30 9.56
CA SER A 538 -25.58 -26.97 8.85
C SER A 538 -25.14 -28.25 8.14
N VAL A 539 -23.99 -28.22 7.46
CA VAL A 539 -23.44 -29.41 6.79
C VAL A 539 -23.08 -30.50 7.81
N ILE A 540 -22.42 -30.13 8.91
CA ILE A 540 -22.04 -31.07 9.96
C ILE A 540 -23.27 -31.68 10.65
N ASN A 541 -24.31 -30.89 10.92
CA ASN A 541 -25.54 -31.39 11.52
C ASN A 541 -26.23 -32.43 10.64
N GLN A 542 -26.36 -32.17 9.33
CA GLN A 542 -27.03 -33.11 8.42
C GLN A 542 -26.22 -34.39 8.21
N VAL A 543 -24.89 -34.32 8.27
CA VAL A 543 -24.03 -35.51 8.14
C VAL A 543 -23.96 -36.34 9.41
N LEU A 544 -23.82 -35.72 10.59
CA LEU A 544 -23.64 -36.44 11.86
C LEU A 544 -24.96 -36.78 12.57
N LEU A 545 -26.03 -36.04 12.30
CA LEU A 545 -27.36 -36.22 12.89
C LEU A 545 -28.46 -36.22 11.80
N PRO A 546 -28.41 -37.12 10.79
CA PRO A 546 -29.34 -37.11 9.66
C PRO A 546 -30.80 -37.38 10.06
N GLN A 547 -31.03 -38.06 11.18
CA GLN A 547 -32.37 -38.41 11.67
C GLN A 547 -32.96 -37.37 12.63
N ASN A 548 -32.19 -36.32 13.00
CA ASN A 548 -32.67 -35.28 13.90
C ASN A 548 -33.40 -34.19 13.09
N PRO A 549 -34.69 -33.91 13.35
CA PRO A 549 -35.45 -32.93 12.57
C PRO A 549 -34.88 -31.51 12.63
N LEU A 550 -34.12 -31.19 13.69
CA LEU A 550 -33.49 -29.89 13.83
C LEU A 550 -32.24 -29.72 12.95
N SER A 551 -31.68 -30.81 12.41
CA SER A 551 -30.48 -30.78 11.55
C SER A 551 -30.72 -30.15 10.18
N GLU A 552 -31.96 -30.20 9.67
CA GLU A 552 -32.33 -29.57 8.39
C GLU A 552 -32.36 -28.04 8.47
N THR A 553 -32.42 -27.48 9.68
CA THR A 553 -32.54 -26.03 9.87
C THR A 553 -31.20 -25.33 9.60
N VAL A 554 -31.19 -24.45 8.59
CA VAL A 554 -30.05 -23.58 8.28
C VAL A 554 -30.21 -22.22 8.96
N PHE A 555 -29.43 -22.02 10.02
CA PHE A 555 -29.40 -20.77 10.79
C PHE A 555 -28.45 -19.78 10.12
N LEU A 556 -28.94 -18.60 9.77
CA LEU A 556 -28.16 -17.50 9.19
C LEU A 556 -28.44 -16.21 9.96
N PRO A 557 -27.51 -15.23 9.94
CA PRO A 557 -27.72 -13.98 10.65
C PRO A 557 -29.00 -13.27 10.17
N PRO A 558 -29.80 -12.71 11.07
CA PRO A 558 -31.09 -12.11 10.72
C PRO A 558 -30.97 -10.84 9.85
N HIS A 559 -29.79 -10.20 9.85
CA HIS A 559 -29.52 -9.03 9.03
C HIS A 559 -29.16 -9.36 7.57
N LEU A 560 -28.96 -10.63 7.21
CA LEU A 560 -28.75 -11.00 5.82
C LEU A 560 -30.07 -10.89 5.03
N PRO A 561 -30.06 -10.34 3.80
CA PRO A 561 -31.23 -10.32 2.93
C PRO A 561 -31.85 -11.70 2.74
N ALA A 562 -33.19 -11.78 2.70
CA ALA A 562 -33.92 -13.04 2.54
C ALA A 562 -33.54 -13.80 1.26
N THR A 563 -33.20 -13.08 0.19
CA THR A 563 -32.69 -13.64 -1.07
C THR A 563 -31.38 -14.39 -0.88
N ILE A 564 -30.42 -13.79 -0.19
CA ILE A 564 -29.13 -14.42 0.16
C ILE A 564 -29.36 -15.63 1.05
N GLN A 565 -30.24 -15.53 2.05
CA GLN A 565 -30.56 -16.67 2.92
C GLN A 565 -31.12 -17.86 2.12
N SER A 566 -32.00 -17.60 1.15
CA SER A 566 -32.58 -18.64 0.29
C SER A 566 -31.52 -19.30 -0.60
N GLN A 567 -30.62 -18.52 -1.20
CA GLN A 567 -29.53 -19.04 -2.03
C GLN A 567 -28.54 -19.89 -1.24
N ILE A 568 -28.18 -19.48 -0.02
CA ILE A 568 -27.31 -20.31 0.83
C ILE A 568 -28.01 -21.63 1.18
N ARG A 569 -29.30 -21.58 1.56
CA ARG A 569 -30.09 -22.77 1.89
C ARG A 569 -30.14 -23.78 0.76
N SER A 570 -30.31 -23.34 -0.48
CA SER A 570 -30.36 -24.24 -1.64
C SER A 570 -29.02 -24.91 -1.97
N LEU A 571 -27.90 -24.33 -1.53
CA LEU A 571 -26.56 -24.90 -1.74
C LEU A 571 -26.16 -25.94 -0.68
N VAL A 572 -26.69 -25.86 0.54
CA VAL A 572 -26.28 -26.76 1.65
C VAL A 572 -26.37 -28.25 1.29
N PRO A 573 -27.44 -28.77 0.64
CA PRO A 573 -27.50 -30.18 0.25
C PRO A 573 -26.32 -30.60 -0.63
N THR A 574 -25.91 -29.76 -1.59
CA THR A 574 -24.77 -30.05 -2.47
C THR A 574 -23.44 -30.14 -1.70
N PHE A 575 -23.31 -29.40 -0.59
CA PHE A 575 -22.14 -29.47 0.28
C PHE A 575 -22.16 -30.72 1.16
N VAL A 576 -23.33 -31.15 1.61
CA VAL A 576 -23.53 -32.43 2.32
C VAL A 576 -23.13 -33.58 1.42
N ASP A 577 -23.63 -33.62 0.18
CA ASP A 577 -23.25 -34.65 -0.82
C ASP A 577 -21.74 -34.64 -1.07
N SER A 578 -21.15 -33.45 -1.19
CA SER A 578 -19.71 -33.30 -1.38
C SER A 578 -18.90 -33.87 -0.21
N LEU A 579 -19.34 -33.67 1.04
CA LEU A 579 -18.67 -34.23 2.22
C LEU A 579 -18.85 -35.75 2.30
N LEU A 580 -20.06 -36.26 2.08
CA LEU A 580 -20.34 -37.71 2.08
C LEU A 580 -19.55 -38.44 0.99
N SER A 581 -19.37 -37.81 -0.18
CA SER A 581 -18.58 -38.39 -1.29
C SER A 581 -17.11 -38.64 -0.96
N LEU A 582 -16.58 -38.04 0.13
CA LEU A 582 -15.21 -38.30 0.58
C LEU A 582 -15.05 -39.67 1.26
N GLY A 583 -16.14 -40.31 1.69
CA GLY A 583 -16.10 -41.62 2.34
C GLY A 583 -15.26 -41.65 3.63
N LEU A 584 -15.21 -40.53 4.36
CA LEU A 584 -14.43 -40.42 5.58
C LEU A 584 -15.08 -41.21 6.72
N ASP A 585 -14.27 -41.93 7.49
CA ASP A 585 -14.68 -42.42 8.80
C ASP A 585 -14.71 -41.25 9.79
N LEU A 586 -15.91 -40.81 10.12
CA LEU A 586 -16.15 -39.70 11.04
C LEU A 586 -16.24 -40.17 12.51
N GLY A 587 -15.92 -41.43 12.83
CA GLY A 587 -16.17 -42.10 14.12
C GLY A 587 -15.61 -41.45 15.40
N SER A 588 -14.82 -40.37 15.30
CA SER A 588 -14.39 -39.53 16.44
C SER A 588 -15.23 -38.27 16.68
N ALA A 589 -16.06 -37.87 15.70
CA ALA A 589 -16.91 -36.70 15.73
C ALA A 589 -18.36 -37.12 16.05
N VAL A 590 -18.67 -37.26 17.34
CA VAL A 590 -20.02 -37.59 17.82
C VAL A 590 -20.72 -36.32 18.30
N LEU A 591 -21.94 -36.08 17.84
CA LEU A 591 -22.84 -35.05 18.35
C LEU A 591 -24.08 -35.70 18.94
N SER A 592 -24.53 -35.23 20.10
CA SER A 592 -25.85 -35.59 20.64
C SER A 592 -26.94 -34.60 20.25
N LYS A 593 -26.55 -33.34 19.99
CA LYS A 593 -27.44 -32.23 19.61
C LYS A 593 -26.84 -31.45 18.44
N PRO A 594 -27.66 -30.89 17.54
CA PRO A 594 -27.17 -30.09 16.44
C PRO A 594 -26.43 -28.83 16.92
N LEU A 595 -25.42 -28.44 16.16
CA LEU A 595 -24.69 -27.19 16.29
C LEU A 595 -25.57 -26.01 15.84
N ARG A 596 -25.61 -24.92 16.61
CA ARG A 596 -26.34 -23.71 16.24
C ARG A 596 -25.47 -22.46 16.36
N PRO A 597 -25.26 -21.70 15.27
CA PRO A 597 -24.51 -20.45 15.33
C PRO A 597 -25.31 -19.35 16.04
N PHE A 598 -24.60 -18.56 16.85
CA PHE A 598 -25.07 -17.34 17.50
C PHE A 598 -24.05 -16.23 17.28
N TRP A 599 -24.49 -14.97 17.24
CA TRP A 599 -23.60 -13.85 16.91
C TRP A 599 -23.59 -12.83 18.04
N ILE A 600 -22.40 -12.52 18.52
CA ILE A 600 -22.14 -11.46 19.49
C ILE A 600 -21.07 -10.53 18.94
N GLY A 601 -21.14 -9.26 19.33
CA GLY A 601 -20.12 -8.27 19.01
C GLY A 601 -19.95 -7.28 20.14
N ASN A 602 -18.96 -6.42 20.01
CA ASN A 602 -18.72 -5.35 20.97
C ASN A 602 -19.91 -4.35 20.93
N GLY A 603 -20.71 -4.35 22.00
CA GLY A 603 -22.01 -3.67 22.09
C GLY A 603 -23.23 -4.61 22.19
N SER A 604 -23.05 -5.93 22.10
CA SER A 604 -24.11 -6.90 22.41
C SER A 604 -24.43 -6.92 23.91
N VAL A 605 -25.71 -7.07 24.24
CA VAL A 605 -26.14 -7.38 25.62
C VAL A 605 -25.73 -8.82 25.93
N LEU A 606 -24.86 -8.98 26.92
CA LEU A 606 -24.41 -10.29 27.42
C LEU A 606 -25.26 -10.69 28.64
N PRO A 607 -25.48 -11.99 28.89
CA PRO A 607 -26.22 -12.43 30.07
C PRO A 607 -25.50 -12.00 31.35
N VAL A 608 -26.16 -11.20 32.19
CA VAL A 608 -25.57 -10.55 33.38
C VAL A 608 -25.87 -11.33 34.69
N ASP A 609 -26.93 -12.16 34.70
CA ASP A 609 -27.55 -12.61 35.98
C ASP A 609 -27.77 -14.12 36.16
N GLU A 610 -27.21 -15.02 35.34
CA GLU A 610 -27.27 -16.48 35.62
C GLU A 610 -25.98 -17.01 36.26
N VAL A 611 -25.45 -16.27 37.23
CA VAL A 611 -24.29 -16.68 38.06
C VAL A 611 -24.56 -17.98 38.83
N GLU A 612 -25.81 -18.42 38.94
CA GLU A 612 -26.19 -19.64 39.67
C GLU A 612 -26.01 -20.96 38.91
N LYS A 613 -25.63 -20.98 37.62
CA LYS A 613 -25.42 -22.25 36.91
C LYS A 613 -24.20 -22.28 36.00
N ARG A 614 -23.00 -22.14 36.58
CA ARG A 614 -21.76 -22.58 35.89
C ARG A 614 -21.91 -24.05 35.49
N GLY A 615 -22.04 -24.30 34.18
CA GLY A 615 -22.17 -25.64 33.62
C GLY A 615 -23.58 -26.06 33.19
N ALA A 616 -24.61 -25.21 33.34
CA ALA A 616 -25.89 -25.50 32.71
C ALA A 616 -25.81 -25.37 31.17
N PRO A 617 -26.61 -26.15 30.43
CA PRO A 617 -26.71 -26.01 29.00
C PRO A 617 -27.30 -24.64 28.65
N ILE A 618 -26.65 -23.89 27.76
CA ILE A 618 -27.17 -22.57 27.31
C ILE A 618 -28.48 -22.78 26.52
N PHE A 619 -28.55 -23.86 25.75
CA PHE A 619 -29.74 -24.27 25.03
C PHE A 619 -30.01 -25.76 25.25
N GLU A 620 -31.25 -26.10 25.57
CA GLU A 620 -31.62 -27.51 25.76
C GLU A 620 -31.56 -28.33 24.47
N LEU A 621 -31.79 -27.70 23.31
CA LEU A 621 -31.94 -28.39 22.02
C LEU A 621 -30.69 -28.35 21.12
N TYR A 622 -29.71 -27.49 21.42
CA TYR A 622 -28.57 -27.22 20.53
C TYR A 622 -27.25 -27.10 21.28
N ARG A 623 -26.14 -27.41 20.60
CA ARG A 623 -24.79 -26.99 21.03
C ARG A 623 -24.48 -25.62 20.41
N PRO A 624 -24.31 -24.54 21.21
CA PRO A 624 -24.08 -23.21 20.66
C PRO A 624 -22.67 -23.05 20.08
N VAL A 625 -22.60 -22.47 18.88
CA VAL A 625 -21.37 -21.98 18.26
C VAL A 625 -21.43 -20.46 18.27
N ILE A 626 -20.76 -19.84 19.24
CA ILE A 626 -20.87 -18.40 19.48
C ILE A 626 -19.83 -17.67 18.63
N CYS A 627 -20.26 -17.13 17.51
CA CYS A 627 -19.49 -16.28 16.61
C CYS A 627 -19.31 -14.89 17.23
N CYS A 628 -18.13 -14.62 17.77
CA CYS A 628 -17.76 -13.37 18.43
C CYS A 628 -16.93 -12.49 17.49
N THR A 629 -17.49 -11.35 17.05
CA THR A 629 -16.71 -10.32 16.36
C THR A 629 -16.05 -9.40 17.39
N ALA A 630 -14.71 -9.38 17.42
CA ALA A 630 -13.96 -8.70 18.47
C ALA A 630 -14.13 -7.16 18.42
N SER A 631 -14.05 -6.59 17.22
CA SER A 631 -14.08 -5.14 17.04
C SER A 631 -15.50 -4.58 17.07
N ARG A 632 -15.63 -3.36 17.60
CA ARG A 632 -16.89 -2.59 17.54
C ARG A 632 -17.17 -2.17 16.10
N TYR A 633 -18.44 -2.14 15.76
CA TYR A 633 -18.87 -1.69 14.45
C TYR A 633 -18.93 -0.16 14.42
N LEU A 634 -18.08 0.46 13.61
CA LEU A 634 -18.18 1.89 13.31
C LEU A 634 -19.11 2.06 12.11
N ALA A 635 -20.36 2.47 12.36
CA ALA A 635 -21.20 3.02 11.31
C ALA A 635 -20.48 4.26 10.74
N GLY A 636 -20.46 4.42 9.42
CA GLY A 636 -19.48 5.22 8.68
C GLY A 636 -19.30 6.71 9.04
N GLU A 637 -19.94 7.22 10.08
CA GLU A 637 -19.98 8.62 10.54
C GLU A 637 -19.20 8.86 11.85
N ASP A 638 -18.94 7.84 12.68
CA ASP A 638 -18.17 7.98 13.93
C ASP A 638 -16.66 7.74 13.69
N ASP A 639 -15.96 8.79 13.25
CA ASP A 639 -14.49 8.82 13.22
C ASP A 639 -13.96 9.11 14.64
N GLU A 640 -13.89 8.09 15.49
CA GLU A 640 -13.00 8.15 16.65
C GLU A 640 -11.56 8.15 16.14
N LYS A 641 -10.88 9.31 16.26
CA LYS A 641 -9.55 9.58 15.73
C LYS A 641 -8.49 8.52 16.08
N ASP A 642 -8.69 7.79 17.17
CA ASP A 642 -7.69 6.89 17.76
C ASP A 642 -8.02 5.39 17.68
N TYR A 643 -9.18 5.01 17.12
CA TYR A 643 -9.60 3.60 17.05
C TYR A 643 -9.69 3.05 15.62
N VAL A 644 -9.27 1.81 15.46
CA VAL A 644 -9.23 1.10 14.18
C VAL A 644 -10.05 -0.18 14.28
N GLN A 645 -11.25 -0.18 13.69
CA GLN A 645 -12.08 -1.38 13.59
C GLN A 645 -11.32 -2.47 12.82
N GLY A 646 -11.22 -3.66 13.41
CA GLY A 646 -10.56 -4.80 12.78
C GLY A 646 -9.07 -4.59 12.56
N ALA A 647 -8.41 -3.88 13.49
CA ALA A 647 -7.01 -3.47 13.41
C ALA A 647 -6.03 -4.60 13.02
N ALA A 648 -6.34 -5.86 13.38
CA ALA A 648 -5.51 -7.02 13.05
C ALA A 648 -5.93 -7.80 11.79
N ASP A 649 -7.02 -7.44 11.10
CA ASP A 649 -7.47 -8.12 9.87
C ASP A 649 -6.56 -7.84 8.65
N ASP A 650 -5.63 -6.89 8.79
CA ASP A 650 -4.61 -6.52 7.79
C ASP A 650 -3.21 -6.42 8.39
N ALA A 651 -2.96 -7.14 9.50
CA ALA A 651 -1.71 -7.10 10.26
C ALA A 651 -0.48 -7.30 9.39
N GLU A 652 -0.57 -8.08 8.31
CA GLU A 652 0.51 -8.28 7.34
C GLU A 652 1.04 -6.99 6.69
N ASN A 653 0.23 -5.91 6.66
CA ASN A 653 0.60 -4.64 6.03
C ASN A 653 1.29 -3.66 6.97
N TRP A 654 1.07 -3.76 8.29
CA TRP A 654 1.54 -2.75 9.25
C TRP A 654 2.33 -3.33 10.44
N ALA A 655 2.20 -4.62 10.75
CA ALA A 655 2.73 -5.19 11.98
C ALA A 655 4.26 -5.40 11.96
N LEU A 656 4.95 -5.16 10.84
CA LEU A 656 6.42 -5.26 10.72
C LEU A 656 7.00 -6.61 11.22
N GLY A 657 6.27 -7.71 11.02
CA GLY A 657 6.65 -9.05 11.49
C GLY A 657 6.20 -9.36 12.94
N LEU A 658 5.60 -8.42 13.65
CA LEU A 658 4.96 -8.66 14.95
C LEU A 658 3.83 -9.68 14.78
N THR A 659 3.80 -10.67 15.67
CA THR A 659 2.77 -11.70 15.75
C THR A 659 2.07 -11.64 17.12
N PRO A 660 0.89 -12.25 17.29
CA PRO A 660 0.21 -12.27 18.59
C PRO A 660 1.08 -12.82 19.74
N SER A 661 1.94 -13.81 19.45
CA SER A 661 2.84 -14.41 20.45
C SER A 661 3.97 -13.49 20.88
N ILE A 662 4.30 -12.47 20.09
CA ILE A 662 5.28 -11.42 20.43
C ILE A 662 4.56 -10.22 21.03
N PHE A 663 3.40 -9.85 20.49
CA PHE A 663 2.61 -8.70 20.94
C PHE A 663 2.20 -8.83 22.41
N TRP A 664 1.55 -9.93 22.79
CA TRP A 664 0.97 -10.04 24.14
C TRP A 664 1.98 -10.00 25.29
N PRO A 665 3.14 -10.70 25.22
CA PRO A 665 4.17 -10.57 26.25
C PRO A 665 4.77 -9.16 26.38
N ASN A 666 4.72 -8.36 25.32
CA ASN A 666 5.35 -7.04 25.25
C ASN A 666 4.31 -5.91 25.12
N VAL A 667 3.04 -6.18 25.43
CA VAL A 667 1.93 -5.25 25.15
C VAL A 667 2.11 -3.90 25.87
N ASN A 668 2.59 -3.92 27.12
CA ASN A 668 2.78 -2.70 27.90
C ASN A 668 3.88 -1.82 27.29
N ASP A 669 5.01 -2.40 26.91
CA ASP A 669 6.12 -1.67 26.30
C ASP A 669 5.73 -1.11 24.93
N LEU A 670 5.00 -1.91 24.13
CA LEU A 670 4.50 -1.50 22.82
C LEU A 670 3.46 -0.37 22.92
N LEU A 671 2.57 -0.38 23.92
CA LEU A 671 1.58 0.69 24.10
C LEU A 671 2.17 1.97 24.72
N ALA A 672 3.26 1.84 25.48
CA ALA A 672 3.98 2.96 26.09
C ALA A 672 4.91 3.69 25.11
N ALA A 673 5.39 3.01 24.06
CA ALA A 673 6.27 3.59 23.05
C ALA A 673 5.58 4.69 22.23
N ASN A 674 6.36 5.70 21.82
CA ASN A 674 5.93 6.70 20.86
C ASN A 674 5.95 6.14 19.43
N GLU A 675 5.24 6.77 18.50
CA GLU A 675 5.10 6.27 17.12
C GLU A 675 6.44 6.11 16.39
N GLU A 676 7.40 7.01 16.64
CA GLU A 676 8.74 6.96 16.03
C GLU A 676 9.58 5.79 16.54
N ASP A 677 9.36 5.37 17.79
CA ASP A 677 10.12 4.30 18.46
C ASP A 677 9.52 2.90 18.21
N LEU A 678 8.27 2.84 17.75
CA LEU A 678 7.56 1.59 17.51
C LEU A 678 8.21 0.70 16.43
N PRO A 679 8.54 1.20 15.22
CA PRO A 679 9.21 0.39 14.20
C PRO A 679 10.54 -0.24 14.66
N PRO A 680 11.49 0.50 15.27
CA PRO A 680 12.73 -0.10 15.77
C PRO A 680 12.49 -1.05 16.95
N LEU A 681 11.53 -0.75 17.85
CA LEU A 681 11.17 -1.63 18.94
C LEU A 681 10.61 -2.97 18.44
N ILE A 682 9.66 -2.94 17.50
CA ILE A 682 9.06 -4.15 16.92
C ILE A 682 10.13 -5.02 16.25
N LYS A 683 11.00 -4.42 15.42
CA LYS A 683 12.10 -5.15 14.78
C LYS A 683 13.00 -5.84 15.80
N ARG A 684 13.36 -5.15 16.87
CA ARG A 684 14.16 -5.72 17.97
C ARG A 684 13.45 -6.91 18.62
N LEU A 685 12.18 -6.77 18.99
CA LEU A 685 11.40 -7.85 19.63
C LEU A 685 11.24 -9.09 18.73
N VAL A 686 11.03 -8.88 17.43
CA VAL A 686 10.97 -9.96 16.43
C VAL A 686 12.31 -10.69 16.36
N SER A 687 13.42 -9.96 16.19
CA SER A 687 14.76 -10.56 16.13
C SER A 687 15.15 -11.26 17.43
N GLU A 688 14.84 -10.69 18.60
CA GLU A 688 15.08 -11.34 19.89
C GLU A 688 14.30 -12.66 20.02
N THR A 689 13.07 -12.70 19.50
CA THR A 689 12.24 -13.92 19.52
C THR A 689 12.77 -14.97 18.55
N GLU A 690 13.22 -14.57 17.36
CA GLU A 690 13.88 -15.47 16.39
C GLU A 690 15.17 -16.06 16.98
N LEU A 691 16.02 -15.23 17.60
CA LEU A 691 17.26 -15.65 18.26
C LEU A 691 16.98 -16.57 19.47
N LYS A 692 15.96 -16.25 20.29
CA LYS A 692 15.52 -17.14 21.39
C LYS A 692 15.01 -18.46 20.84
N SER A 693 14.29 -18.45 19.73
CA SER A 693 13.80 -19.67 19.07
C SER A 693 14.97 -20.50 18.53
N GLU A 694 16.01 -19.88 17.96
CA GLU A 694 17.22 -20.58 17.49
C GLU A 694 18.06 -21.14 18.64
N LYS A 695 18.27 -20.36 19.72
CA LYS A 695 18.97 -20.82 20.93
C LYS A 695 18.19 -21.92 21.66
N SER A 696 16.86 -21.79 21.75
CA SER A 696 15.99 -22.83 22.32
C SER A 696 15.98 -24.07 21.45
N ARG A 697 16.02 -23.96 20.11
CA ARG A 697 16.20 -25.11 19.20
C ARG A 697 17.56 -25.78 19.40
N HIS A 698 18.62 -25.03 19.68
CA HIS A 698 19.95 -25.59 20.00
C HIS A 698 20.06 -26.19 21.41
N GLN A 699 19.34 -25.66 22.42
CA GLN A 699 19.30 -26.23 23.77
C GLN A 699 18.29 -27.40 23.90
N GLN A 700 17.11 -27.32 23.27
CA GLN A 700 16.13 -28.42 23.23
C GLN A 700 16.56 -29.57 22.31
N GLN A 701 17.50 -29.35 21.38
CA GLN A 701 18.17 -30.40 20.61
C GLN A 701 18.83 -31.47 21.50
N GLN A 702 19.05 -31.20 22.79
CA GLN A 702 19.60 -32.18 23.73
C GLN A 702 18.59 -32.86 24.65
N GLN A 703 17.31 -32.45 24.76
CA GLN A 703 16.45 -33.03 25.81
C GLN A 703 14.92 -33.08 25.66
N GLN A 704 14.26 -32.57 24.61
CA GLN A 704 12.80 -32.77 24.46
C GLN A 704 12.37 -33.01 23.01
N GLN A 705 11.86 -34.22 22.76
CA GLN A 705 11.31 -34.67 21.47
C GLN A 705 9.92 -34.07 21.27
N GLN A 706 9.65 -33.45 20.11
CA GLN A 706 8.28 -33.09 19.75
C GLN A 706 7.48 -34.36 19.38
N PRO A 707 6.22 -34.48 19.80
CA PRO A 707 5.42 -35.66 19.54
C PRO A 707 5.13 -35.83 18.04
N LEU A 708 5.42 -37.01 17.50
CA LEU A 708 5.02 -37.39 16.14
C LEU A 708 3.49 -37.46 16.05
N ARG A 709 2.93 -36.89 14.99
CA ARG A 709 1.49 -36.96 14.67
C ARG A 709 1.24 -38.18 13.81
N ARG A 710 0.55 -39.17 14.36
CA ARG A 710 0.16 -40.38 13.63
C ARG A 710 -1.00 -40.07 12.69
N LEU A 711 -0.79 -40.22 11.38
CA LEU A 711 -1.80 -39.98 10.35
C LEU A 711 -2.58 -41.25 10.01
N THR A 712 -1.88 -42.37 9.93
CA THR A 712 -2.46 -43.72 9.74
C THR A 712 -1.70 -44.71 10.64
N PRO A 713 -2.15 -45.99 10.73
CA PRO A 713 -1.41 -46.98 11.50
C PRO A 713 0.06 -47.16 11.11
N ARG A 714 0.45 -46.80 9.88
CA ARG A 714 1.81 -46.97 9.31
C ARG A 714 2.51 -45.67 8.88
N LEU A 715 1.87 -44.51 9.03
CA LEU A 715 2.41 -43.22 8.57
C LEU A 715 2.25 -42.13 9.63
N SER A 716 3.35 -41.47 9.97
CA SER A 716 3.39 -40.35 10.92
C SER A 716 4.16 -39.16 10.36
N VAL A 717 3.82 -37.95 10.81
CA VAL A 717 4.52 -36.71 10.46
C VAL A 717 5.01 -35.95 11.69
N GLY A 718 6.04 -35.11 11.55
CA GLY A 718 6.56 -34.31 12.65
C GLY A 718 7.50 -33.20 12.22
N ALA A 719 7.93 -32.37 13.17
CA ALA A 719 8.93 -31.34 12.94
C ALA A 719 10.36 -31.89 13.10
N LEU A 720 11.33 -31.30 12.40
CA LEU A 720 12.76 -31.54 12.62
C LEU A 720 13.20 -31.04 14.02
N PRO A 721 14.23 -31.64 14.65
CA PRO A 721 15.07 -32.74 14.17
C PRO A 721 14.50 -34.15 14.43
N LEU A 722 14.97 -35.14 13.67
CA LEU A 722 14.72 -36.56 13.95
C LEU A 722 15.53 -37.03 15.19
N PRO A 723 15.06 -38.07 15.90
CA PRO A 723 15.85 -38.69 16.96
C PRO A 723 17.24 -39.14 16.47
N PRO A 724 18.29 -38.98 17.29
CA PRO A 724 19.61 -39.52 16.98
C PRO A 724 19.57 -41.05 17.12
N SER A 725 19.54 -41.75 15.97
CA SER A 725 19.51 -43.22 15.79
C SER A 725 18.09 -43.84 15.72
N PRO A 726 17.81 -44.73 14.73
CA PRO A 726 16.53 -45.42 14.62
C PRO A 726 16.35 -46.38 15.82
N ALA A 727 15.28 -46.18 16.60
CA ALA A 727 14.97 -47.02 17.76
C ALA A 727 14.54 -48.45 17.37
N SER A 728 14.21 -48.71 16.10
CA SER A 728 13.94 -50.06 15.59
C SER A 728 14.31 -50.20 14.10
N ARG A 729 14.60 -51.44 13.66
CA ARG A 729 14.79 -51.78 12.23
C ARG A 729 13.51 -51.65 11.41
N ASP A 730 12.37 -51.39 12.06
CA ASP A 730 11.03 -51.39 11.46
C ASP A 730 10.51 -49.97 11.21
N THR A 731 11.35 -48.93 11.32
CA THR A 731 10.94 -47.54 11.04
C THR A 731 11.79 -46.89 9.95
N CYS A 732 11.13 -46.40 8.90
CA CYS A 732 11.71 -45.62 7.81
C CYS A 732 11.52 -44.12 8.05
N TYR A 733 12.61 -43.36 7.93
CA TYR A 733 12.64 -41.92 8.17
C TYR A 733 12.88 -41.14 6.88
N VAL A 734 11.98 -40.19 6.61
CA VAL A 734 12.08 -39.23 5.50
C VAL A 734 12.20 -37.82 6.09
N ALA A 735 13.38 -37.23 6.04
CA ALA A 735 13.62 -35.86 6.51
C ALA A 735 13.72 -34.87 5.35
N LEU A 736 12.87 -33.84 5.36
CA LEU A 736 12.84 -32.76 4.38
C LEU A 736 13.52 -31.54 4.99
N ILE A 737 14.78 -31.30 4.64
CA ILE A 737 15.63 -30.29 5.30
C ILE A 737 15.61 -28.94 4.54
N PRO A 738 15.66 -27.81 5.27
CA PRO A 738 15.53 -26.47 4.69
C PRO A 738 16.78 -25.99 3.93
N LYS A 739 17.87 -26.77 3.93
CA LYS A 739 19.09 -26.51 3.15
C LYS A 739 19.09 -27.40 1.89
N PRO A 740 19.20 -26.84 0.67
CA PRO A 740 19.31 -27.65 -0.53
C PRO A 740 20.52 -28.58 -0.50
N THR A 741 20.34 -29.84 -0.89
CA THR A 741 21.42 -30.82 -1.00
C THR A 741 21.33 -31.56 -2.34
N PRO A 742 22.46 -31.96 -2.94
CA PRO A 742 22.46 -32.71 -4.19
C PRO A 742 21.91 -34.14 -3.99
N ARG A 743 21.33 -34.71 -5.05
CA ARG A 743 20.52 -35.95 -5.01
C ARG A 743 21.31 -37.19 -4.56
N ASP A 744 22.59 -37.25 -4.91
CA ASP A 744 23.54 -38.29 -4.52
C ASP A 744 23.81 -38.31 -3.00
N ALA A 745 23.61 -37.18 -2.31
CA ALA A 745 23.81 -37.07 -0.86
C ALA A 745 22.57 -37.36 -0.02
N TRP A 746 21.42 -37.69 -0.63
CA TRP A 746 20.14 -37.85 0.08
C TRP A 746 20.05 -39.14 0.89
N LEU A 747 20.57 -40.25 0.37
CA LEU A 747 20.52 -41.54 1.05
C LEU A 747 21.51 -41.56 2.23
N LYS A 748 21.02 -41.78 3.45
CA LYS A 748 21.87 -41.88 4.65
C LYS A 748 22.03 -43.31 5.14
N SER A 749 20.98 -44.12 5.01
CA SER A 749 20.98 -45.55 5.35
C SER A 749 19.78 -46.24 4.67
N PRO A 750 19.69 -47.59 4.68
CA PRO A 750 18.54 -48.32 4.12
C PRO A 750 17.18 -47.91 4.71
N ALA A 751 17.15 -47.29 5.90
CA ALA A 751 15.93 -46.85 6.57
C ALA A 751 15.88 -45.33 6.80
N ARG A 752 16.79 -44.53 6.20
CA ARG A 752 16.81 -43.06 6.34
C ARG A 752 17.22 -42.34 5.07
N ILE A 753 16.36 -41.43 4.62
CA ILE A 753 16.62 -40.47 3.54
C ILE A 753 16.51 -39.02 4.05
N GLU A 754 17.46 -38.17 3.66
CA GLU A 754 17.48 -36.74 4.00
C GLU A 754 17.52 -35.89 2.72
N VAL A 755 16.37 -35.30 2.38
CA VAL A 755 16.17 -34.58 1.13
C VAL A 755 16.25 -33.08 1.38
N GLY A 756 17.29 -32.43 0.85
CA GLY A 756 17.47 -30.99 0.97
C GLY A 756 16.71 -30.23 -0.10
N LEU A 757 15.57 -29.65 0.27
CA LEU A 757 14.65 -28.99 -0.66
C LEU A 757 14.79 -27.46 -0.69
N GLY A 758 15.35 -26.85 0.36
CA GLY A 758 15.36 -25.40 0.54
C GLY A 758 14.15 -24.88 1.35
N ARG A 759 14.11 -23.58 1.63
CA ARG A 759 13.04 -22.94 2.41
C ARG A 759 11.85 -22.51 1.54
N HIS A 760 10.67 -22.45 2.16
CA HIS A 760 9.43 -21.85 1.63
C HIS A 760 9.09 -22.30 0.19
N LYS A 761 8.80 -21.33 -0.72
CA LYS A 761 8.39 -21.59 -2.10
C LYS A 761 9.38 -22.45 -2.89
N THR A 762 10.68 -22.27 -2.64
CA THR A 762 11.73 -23.08 -3.28
C THR A 762 11.63 -24.54 -2.85
N GLY A 763 11.41 -24.77 -1.55
CA GLY A 763 11.15 -26.10 -0.98
C GLY A 763 9.94 -26.78 -1.61
N SER A 764 8.80 -26.09 -1.69
CA SER A 764 7.58 -26.63 -2.30
C SER A 764 7.75 -26.97 -3.78
N ARG A 765 8.50 -26.16 -4.54
CA ARG A 765 8.78 -26.43 -5.97
C ARG A 765 9.68 -27.66 -6.13
N ASN A 766 10.75 -27.73 -5.36
CA ASN A 766 11.72 -28.83 -5.42
C ASN A 766 11.11 -30.14 -4.93
N LEU A 767 10.11 -30.09 -4.03
CA LEU A 767 9.39 -31.27 -3.56
C LEU A 767 8.87 -32.12 -4.72
N ARG A 768 8.31 -31.50 -5.78
CA ARG A 768 7.79 -32.23 -6.96
C ARG A 768 8.85 -33.15 -7.57
N LEU A 769 10.09 -32.68 -7.67
CA LEU A 769 11.20 -33.42 -8.27
C LEU A 769 11.74 -34.53 -7.36
N ALA A 770 11.58 -34.37 -6.04
CA ALA A 770 12.05 -35.35 -5.06
C ALA A 770 11.04 -36.47 -4.75
N LEU A 771 9.73 -36.23 -4.97
CA LEU A 771 8.68 -37.20 -4.66
C LEU A 771 8.86 -38.58 -5.32
N PRO A 772 9.31 -38.72 -6.59
CA PRO A 772 9.58 -40.03 -7.18
C PRO A 772 10.61 -40.84 -6.40
N ASP A 773 11.72 -40.21 -5.99
CA ASP A 773 12.79 -40.85 -5.22
C ASP A 773 12.33 -41.22 -3.82
N VAL A 774 11.61 -40.32 -3.16
CA VAL A 774 11.06 -40.57 -1.83
C VAL A 774 10.07 -41.75 -1.88
N CYS A 775 9.19 -41.81 -2.88
CA CYS A 775 8.26 -42.93 -3.03
C CYS A 775 9.03 -44.25 -3.29
N ALA A 776 9.97 -44.26 -4.22
CA ALA A 776 10.77 -45.46 -4.54
C ALA A 776 11.56 -45.97 -3.32
N PHE A 777 12.15 -45.05 -2.55
CA PHE A 777 12.87 -45.37 -1.32
C PHE A 777 11.96 -46.01 -0.27
N VAL A 778 10.79 -45.41 -0.02
CA VAL A 778 9.83 -45.93 0.98
C VAL A 778 9.24 -47.27 0.51
N THR A 779 8.93 -47.43 -0.78
CA THR A 779 8.48 -48.71 -1.33
C THR A 779 9.52 -49.80 -1.12
N GLY A 780 10.80 -49.54 -1.44
CA GLY A 780 11.88 -50.51 -1.25
C GLY A 780 12.05 -50.94 0.21
N PHE A 781 11.87 -50.01 1.16
CA PHE A 781 11.87 -50.33 2.58
C PHE A 781 10.69 -51.24 2.97
N LEU A 782 9.47 -50.92 2.53
CA LEU A 782 8.27 -51.69 2.86
C LEU A 782 8.27 -53.09 2.21
N THR A 783 8.94 -53.28 1.07
CA THR A 783 9.16 -54.62 0.51
C THR A 783 10.04 -55.49 1.41
N ALA A 784 10.99 -54.88 2.14
CA ALA A 784 11.86 -55.59 3.07
C ALA A 784 11.25 -55.73 4.49
N SER A 785 10.32 -54.86 4.87
CA SER A 785 9.60 -54.90 6.16
C SER A 785 8.12 -54.54 5.94
N ALA A 786 7.28 -55.57 5.78
CA ALA A 786 5.87 -55.42 5.41
C ALA A 786 5.04 -54.64 6.46
N ASP A 787 5.41 -54.74 7.74
CA ASP A 787 4.78 -54.05 8.88
C ASP A 787 5.52 -52.75 9.28
N GLY A 788 6.44 -52.29 8.45
CA GLY A 788 7.27 -51.12 8.72
C GLY A 788 6.48 -49.81 8.86
N GLN A 789 6.94 -48.96 9.79
CA GLN A 789 6.41 -47.61 10.04
C GLN A 789 7.16 -46.57 9.21
N VAL A 790 6.47 -45.55 8.71
CA VAL A 790 7.09 -44.43 7.98
C VAL A 790 6.86 -43.12 8.71
N VAL A 791 7.95 -42.37 8.92
CA VAL A 791 7.96 -41.08 9.60
C VAL A 791 8.49 -40.01 8.64
N VAL A 792 7.67 -39.01 8.34
CA VAL A 792 8.06 -37.89 7.47
C VAL A 792 8.16 -36.60 8.27
N VAL A 793 9.32 -35.95 8.27
CA VAL A 793 9.53 -34.70 8.99
C VAL A 793 9.98 -33.56 8.10
N CYS A 794 9.60 -32.33 8.45
CA CYS A 794 10.11 -31.11 7.83
C CYS A 794 10.31 -30.01 8.88
N GLU A 795 10.75 -28.81 8.49
CA GLU A 795 11.01 -27.71 9.42
C GLU A 795 9.79 -27.33 10.29
N SER A 796 8.58 -27.29 9.72
CA SER A 796 7.35 -26.97 10.46
C SER A 796 6.58 -28.20 10.97
N GLY A 797 6.83 -29.36 10.38
CA GLY A 797 6.03 -30.57 10.56
C GLY A 797 4.61 -30.55 9.99
N SER A 798 4.15 -29.41 9.46
CA SER A 798 2.76 -29.18 9.03
C SER A 798 2.59 -28.81 7.54
N ASP A 799 3.69 -28.62 6.78
CA ASP A 799 3.65 -28.25 5.35
C ASP A 799 4.22 -29.34 4.43
N LEU A 800 5.54 -29.34 4.19
CA LEU A 800 6.17 -30.29 3.25
C LEU A 800 6.00 -31.75 3.69
N SER A 801 6.09 -32.03 4.99
CA SER A 801 5.89 -33.37 5.56
C SER A 801 4.47 -33.90 5.27
N VAL A 802 3.46 -33.04 5.39
CA VAL A 802 2.06 -33.34 5.09
C VAL A 802 1.86 -33.55 3.59
N GLY A 803 2.48 -32.72 2.75
CA GLY A 803 2.46 -32.90 1.30
C GLY A 803 3.08 -34.23 0.85
N THR A 804 4.24 -34.60 1.42
CA THR A 804 4.88 -35.88 1.17
C THR A 804 4.06 -37.05 1.72
N ALA A 805 3.48 -36.91 2.91
CA ALA A 805 2.59 -37.92 3.48
C ALA A 805 1.36 -38.17 2.59
N LEU A 806 0.78 -37.13 2.00
CA LEU A 806 -0.28 -37.26 1.00
C LEU A 806 0.18 -38.06 -0.22
N ALA A 807 1.36 -37.74 -0.76
CA ALA A 807 1.92 -38.46 -1.90
C ALA A 807 2.15 -39.96 -1.59
N LEU A 808 2.74 -40.26 -0.44
CA LEU A 808 2.97 -41.64 0.03
C LEU A 808 1.65 -42.38 0.27
N SER A 809 0.67 -41.72 0.87
CA SER A 809 -0.66 -42.31 1.09
C SER A 809 -1.36 -42.66 -0.22
N CYS A 810 -1.11 -41.92 -1.31
CA CYS A 810 -1.71 -42.16 -2.61
C CYS A 810 -0.95 -43.18 -3.48
N ARG A 811 0.38 -43.29 -3.33
CA ARG A 811 1.24 -44.08 -4.24
C ARG A 811 1.87 -45.32 -3.62
N VAL A 812 2.06 -45.33 -2.31
CA VAL A 812 2.79 -46.40 -1.59
C VAL A 812 1.86 -47.20 -0.69
N PHE A 813 0.95 -46.53 0.00
CA PHE A 813 -0.01 -47.17 0.91
C PHE A 813 -1.41 -47.38 0.30
N SER A 814 -1.55 -47.27 -1.02
CA SER A 814 -2.78 -47.66 -1.72
C SER A 814 -2.90 -49.19 -1.70
N ASP A 815 -4.00 -49.73 -1.17
CA ASP A 815 -4.23 -51.18 -1.15
C ASP A 815 -4.22 -51.75 -2.57
N GLU A 816 -3.49 -52.84 -2.80
CA GLU A 816 -3.36 -53.49 -4.12
C GLU A 816 -4.70 -53.99 -4.70
N SER A 817 -5.77 -54.04 -3.90
CA SER A 817 -7.13 -54.37 -4.37
C SER A 817 -7.82 -53.22 -5.12
N GLU A 818 -7.29 -52.00 -5.07
CA GLU A 818 -7.80 -50.86 -5.85
C GLU A 818 -6.95 -50.64 -7.12
N SER A 819 -7.17 -51.44 -8.16
CA SER A 819 -6.65 -51.15 -9.52
C SER A 819 -7.30 -49.92 -10.19
N ARG A 820 -7.78 -48.96 -9.38
CA ARG A 820 -8.46 -47.76 -9.84
C ARG A 820 -7.44 -46.67 -10.18
N PRO A 821 -7.59 -45.96 -11.32
CA PRO A 821 -6.73 -44.83 -11.64
C PRO A 821 -6.86 -43.75 -10.55
N LEU A 822 -5.72 -43.22 -10.12
CA LEU A 822 -5.69 -42.14 -9.13
C LEU A 822 -6.40 -40.91 -9.72
N THR A 823 -7.54 -40.54 -9.13
CA THR A 823 -8.35 -39.40 -9.59
C THR A 823 -8.30 -38.24 -8.60
N LYS A 824 -8.65 -37.03 -9.06
CA LYS A 824 -8.75 -35.83 -8.21
C LYS A 824 -9.61 -36.07 -6.94
N PRO A 825 -10.78 -36.75 -7.01
CA PRO A 825 -11.56 -37.09 -5.82
C PRO A 825 -10.80 -37.96 -4.79
N VAL A 826 -10.07 -38.97 -5.23
CA VAL A 826 -9.29 -39.86 -4.33
C VAL A 826 -8.21 -39.06 -3.59
N VAL A 827 -7.48 -38.18 -4.30
CA VAL A 827 -6.47 -37.33 -3.66
C VAL A 827 -7.09 -36.36 -2.65
N LYS A 828 -8.28 -35.82 -2.95
CA LYS A 828 -9.02 -34.96 -2.01
C LYS A 828 -9.47 -35.74 -0.77
N ALA A 829 -9.98 -36.95 -0.92
CA ALA A 829 -10.39 -37.81 0.21
C ALA A 829 -9.20 -38.17 1.12
N ARG A 830 -8.05 -38.55 0.53
CA ARG A 830 -6.81 -38.84 1.29
C ARG A 830 -6.29 -37.60 2.02
N LEU A 831 -6.31 -36.43 1.37
CA LEU A 831 -5.94 -35.17 2.03
C LEU A 831 -6.90 -34.86 3.18
N ALA A 832 -8.21 -35.01 2.98
CA ALA A 832 -9.20 -34.77 4.03
C ALA A 832 -8.97 -35.70 5.24
N ALA A 833 -8.68 -36.99 5.02
CA ALA A 833 -8.34 -37.92 6.09
C ALA A 833 -7.09 -37.49 6.88
N ILE A 834 -6.04 -37.03 6.19
CA ILE A 834 -4.83 -36.49 6.82
C ILE A 834 -5.16 -35.24 7.66
N MET A 835 -5.99 -34.33 7.13
CA MET A 835 -6.40 -33.13 7.86
C MET A 835 -7.30 -33.45 9.05
N THR A 836 -8.08 -34.53 9.01
CA THR A 836 -8.85 -35.02 10.16
C THR A 836 -7.93 -35.57 11.25
N ALA A 837 -6.91 -36.36 10.88
CA ALA A 837 -5.95 -36.90 11.84
C ALA A 837 -4.97 -35.84 12.38
N PHE A 838 -4.70 -34.78 11.61
CA PHE A 838 -3.84 -33.67 12.00
C PHE A 838 -4.48 -32.32 11.66
N PRO A 839 -5.43 -31.82 12.48
CA PRO A 839 -6.18 -30.58 12.21
C PRO A 839 -5.32 -29.31 12.12
N GLU A 840 -4.16 -29.30 12.80
CA GLU A 840 -3.21 -28.19 12.78
C GLU A 840 -2.35 -28.15 11.50
N ALA A 841 -2.46 -29.16 10.64
CA ALA A 841 -1.73 -29.22 9.38
C ALA A 841 -2.11 -28.05 8.46
N ASN A 842 -1.11 -27.43 7.83
CA ASN A 842 -1.32 -26.29 6.95
C ASN A 842 -0.42 -26.37 5.71
N PRO A 843 -0.61 -27.38 4.85
CA PRO A 843 0.16 -27.51 3.62
C PRO A 843 -0.15 -26.34 2.67
N SER A 844 0.91 -25.67 2.22
CA SER A 844 0.80 -24.50 1.36
C SER A 844 0.14 -24.85 0.01
N ARG A 845 -0.47 -23.85 -0.66
CA ARG A 845 -1.04 -24.04 -2.00
C ARG A 845 0.01 -24.58 -2.97
N GLN A 846 1.24 -24.07 -2.89
CA GLN A 846 2.36 -24.49 -3.71
C GLN A 846 2.76 -25.94 -3.43
N THR A 847 2.85 -26.35 -2.16
CA THR A 847 3.14 -27.74 -1.77
C THR A 847 2.10 -28.68 -2.38
N LEU A 848 0.81 -28.37 -2.25
CA LEU A 848 -0.25 -29.23 -2.80
C LEU A 848 -0.34 -29.19 -4.33
N GLN A 849 0.00 -28.08 -4.99
CA GLN A 849 0.15 -28.03 -6.44
C GLN A 849 1.31 -28.91 -6.93
N SER A 850 2.42 -28.94 -6.18
CA SER A 850 3.54 -29.83 -6.47
C SER A 850 3.15 -31.29 -6.34
N VAL A 851 2.48 -31.65 -5.24
CA VAL A 851 2.00 -33.02 -4.99
C VAL A 851 0.95 -33.43 -6.02
N ASN A 852 -0.05 -32.60 -6.31
CA ASN A 852 -1.07 -32.91 -7.31
C ASN A 852 -0.49 -33.11 -8.70
N SER A 853 0.47 -32.28 -9.10
CA SER A 853 1.13 -32.45 -10.40
C SER A 853 1.92 -33.75 -10.47
N PHE A 854 2.64 -34.12 -9.40
CA PHE A 854 3.29 -35.44 -9.31
C PHE A 854 2.27 -36.59 -9.38
N LEU A 855 1.16 -36.47 -8.67
CA LEU A 855 0.17 -37.54 -8.56
C LEU A 855 -0.67 -37.73 -9.84
N LEU A 856 -1.07 -36.64 -10.51
CA LEU A 856 -2.08 -36.62 -11.56
C LEU A 856 -1.54 -36.31 -12.97
N ASP A 857 -0.43 -35.59 -13.11
CA ASP A 857 0.15 -35.28 -14.44
C ASP A 857 1.11 -36.38 -14.93
N TRP A 858 1.51 -37.30 -14.06
CA TRP A 858 2.45 -38.36 -14.40
C TRP A 858 1.73 -39.55 -15.07
N ARG A 859 1.31 -39.36 -16.33
CA ARG A 859 1.04 -40.49 -17.25
C ARG A 859 2.37 -41.09 -17.68
N ARG A 860 2.42 -42.43 -17.73
CA ARG A 860 3.56 -43.24 -18.18
C ARG A 860 4.25 -42.61 -19.40
N ASP A 861 5.56 -42.40 -19.30
CA ASP A 861 6.45 -42.27 -20.45
C ASP A 861 6.34 -43.56 -21.28
N GLU A 862 5.46 -43.57 -22.29
CA GLU A 862 5.82 -44.25 -23.53
C GLU A 862 6.75 -43.29 -24.30
N PRO A 863 7.90 -43.76 -24.80
CA PRO A 863 8.90 -42.90 -25.40
C PRO A 863 8.38 -42.34 -26.72
N GLY A 864 7.95 -41.07 -26.72
CA GLY A 864 7.77 -40.29 -27.93
C GLY A 864 6.41 -39.62 -28.11
N ARG A 865 6.10 -38.59 -27.30
CA ARG A 865 5.36 -37.40 -27.75
C ARG A 865 5.35 -36.32 -26.68
N GLN A 866 6.07 -35.23 -26.91
CA GLN A 866 5.89 -33.99 -26.17
C GLN A 866 4.65 -33.26 -26.70
N THR A 867 3.60 -33.18 -25.89
CA THR A 867 2.56 -32.15 -26.06
C THR A 867 2.21 -31.55 -24.71
N ARG A 868 2.48 -30.25 -24.58
CA ARG A 868 2.06 -29.38 -23.47
C ARG A 868 0.54 -29.27 -23.52
N VAL A 869 -0.16 -29.63 -22.44
CA VAL A 869 -1.56 -29.25 -22.26
C VAL A 869 -1.61 -28.08 -21.29
N GLU A 870 -2.19 -26.97 -21.75
CA GLU A 870 -2.48 -25.78 -20.95
C GLU A 870 -3.44 -26.16 -19.81
N VAL A 871 -3.10 -25.73 -18.60
CA VAL A 871 -3.93 -25.96 -17.41
C VAL A 871 -4.87 -24.77 -17.27
N ASP A 872 -6.14 -24.98 -17.60
CA ASP A 872 -7.23 -24.07 -17.22
C ASP A 872 -7.31 -23.93 -15.70
N GLN A 873 -7.44 -22.69 -15.25
CA GLN A 873 -7.62 -22.30 -13.86
C GLN A 873 -9.11 -22.35 -13.52
N ASP A 874 -9.50 -23.24 -12.60
CA ASP A 874 -10.69 -23.11 -11.74
C ASP A 874 -10.46 -23.74 -10.36
#